data_AF-A0A7V2UCM6-F1
#
_entry.id   AF-A0A7V2UCM6-F1
#
_cell.length_a   1.000
_cell.length_b   1.000
_cell.length_c   1.000
_cell.angle_alpha   90.00
_cell.angle_beta   90.00
_cell.angle_gamma   90.00
#
_symmetry.space_group_name_H-M   'P 1'
#
loop_
_entity.id
_entity.type
_entity.pdbx_description
1 polymer ?
#
loop_
_entity_poly.entity_id
_entity_poly.type
_entity_poly.pdbx_seq_one_letter_code
_entity_poly.pdbx_strand_id
1 'polypeptide(L)'
;MRMGGLIGGCAMLAAVMATAAAADWPQWRGPGRDGVSPEPSGWPSGWPPKKLWNAATGHGCSSPIIAGGRLYAIGWWDGTDTLLCFEAASGRELWRQSYRSPRYGRVATGDQGEYGGPSSTPTLDAATGLLYTLGIDGDLRCWDATQAGKPVWALNLYESFKAPQRPETGGGRRDYGYPTSPLVRGELLIVEVGAPTGTVMAFDKRTGERRWASEYKGPAGHTGSPVEMKVGDLSCLAVLALQHLVVMGLEAGHEGKTIATAPWHTEFACNVSTPAVAGSRILVTSGYNHEHSTLFEATAQGLRERWTARQHAVASSPVIFRDRAFLIQRPIQCLDLATGKLKWRGGDFTNGSCLVTAADGKLIVFGSRKLVLLDALADEYREYARLDRVVPSTCYPHVALADGLLACKDRDGDLVVYSVAPRGSSPEPSQPRGVERVRPALPAGPSARATGGPVALYAFEEGKSQALGLSVRGGKLARGGLVFEGAGIAVSAEPPAKLIEACRRSGEITIEAWIAPANTTQGGPARIVSLSADPYRRNFTLGQEGERYEVRLRTTRTGENGLNPALATRGGAAARLSHVVYTRSADGKAAIYVNGEVAASGTIPGELSNWDDGFRLALGNELTNDRPWRGEVRRVALYSRALAPTEVQANHRAGPGGEAPRQ
;
A
#
# COMPACT_ATOMS: atom_id res chain seq x y z
N MET A 1 -35.82 15.06 -72.98
CA MET A 1 -36.10 13.80 -72.27
C MET A 1 -35.47 13.88 -70.89
N ARG A 2 -36.24 13.53 -69.85
CA ARG A 2 -35.88 13.58 -68.43
C ARG A 2 -34.95 12.43 -68.04
N MET A 3 -34.06 12.69 -67.07
CA MET A 3 -33.67 11.85 -65.91
C MET A 3 -32.52 12.63 -65.23
N GLY A 4 -32.54 13.06 -63.97
CA GLY A 4 -33.23 12.55 -62.78
C GLY A 4 -32.20 11.82 -61.92
N GLY A 5 -31.49 12.54 -61.03
CA GLY A 5 -30.51 11.96 -60.11
C GLY A 5 -30.21 12.88 -58.94
N LEU A 6 -30.91 12.68 -57.82
CA LEU A 6 -30.56 13.23 -56.50
C LEU A 6 -29.32 12.50 -55.98
N ILE A 7 -28.31 13.24 -55.51
CA ILE A 7 -27.28 12.73 -54.60
C ILE A 7 -27.37 13.56 -53.32
N GLY A 8 -27.89 12.94 -52.26
CA GLY A 8 -27.85 13.47 -50.91
C GLY A 8 -26.44 13.32 -50.33
N GLY A 9 -25.79 14.44 -50.01
CA GLY A 9 -24.53 14.46 -49.26
C GLY A 9 -24.81 14.48 -47.76
N CYS A 10 -24.51 13.37 -47.08
CA CYS A 10 -24.47 13.29 -45.62
C CYS A 10 -23.48 14.31 -45.04
N ALA A 11 -23.98 15.28 -44.27
CA ALA A 11 -23.15 16.12 -43.42
C ALA A 11 -22.63 15.27 -42.24
N MET A 12 -21.35 14.93 -42.28
CA MET A 12 -20.67 14.22 -41.19
C MET A 12 -20.41 15.23 -40.05
N LEU A 13 -21.20 15.13 -38.97
CA LEU A 13 -20.93 15.85 -37.71
C LEU A 13 -19.63 15.31 -37.11
N ALA A 14 -18.55 16.09 -37.17
CA ALA A 14 -17.33 15.79 -36.44
C ALA A 14 -17.60 16.01 -34.93
N ALA A 15 -17.77 14.92 -34.19
CA ALA A 15 -17.82 14.95 -32.74
C ALA A 15 -16.43 15.36 -32.21
N VAL A 16 -16.34 16.59 -31.69
CA VAL A 16 -15.18 17.02 -30.90
C VAL A 16 -15.18 16.17 -29.63
N MET A 17 -14.37 15.11 -29.63
CA MET A 17 -14.08 14.36 -28.41
C MET A 17 -13.26 15.29 -27.50
N ALA A 18 -13.91 15.86 -26.49
CA ALA A 18 -13.23 16.54 -25.41
C ALA A 18 -12.30 15.51 -24.74
N THR A 19 -10.99 15.66 -24.96
CA THR A 19 -9.99 14.92 -24.19
C THR A 19 -10.16 15.34 -22.74
N ALA A 20 -10.69 14.44 -21.91
CA ALA A 20 -10.75 14.66 -20.46
C ALA A 20 -9.34 14.99 -19.98
N ALA A 21 -9.17 16.17 -19.37
CA ALA A 21 -7.88 16.58 -18.84
C ALA A 21 -7.54 15.65 -17.67
N ALA A 22 -6.49 14.85 -17.84
CA ALA A 22 -5.91 14.13 -16.73
C ALA A 22 -5.32 15.14 -15.73
N ALA A 23 -5.51 14.89 -14.44
CA ALA A 23 -5.13 15.75 -13.36
C ALA A 23 -4.34 14.96 -12.32
N ASP A 24 -3.16 15.48 -11.99
CA ASP A 24 -2.33 14.94 -10.92
C ASP A 24 -3.06 14.94 -9.58
N TRP A 25 -2.66 14.00 -8.72
CA TRP A 25 -3.01 13.88 -7.32
C TRP A 25 -1.76 14.06 -6.45
N PRO A 26 -1.16 15.28 -6.37
CA PRO A 26 0.20 15.48 -5.86
C PRO A 26 0.27 15.57 -4.32
N GLN A 27 -0.86 15.57 -3.63
CA GLN A 27 -0.93 15.87 -2.20
C GLN A 27 -2.14 15.21 -1.52
N TRP A 28 -2.21 15.35 -0.19
CA TRP A 28 -3.34 14.92 0.64
C TRP A 28 -4.68 15.34 0.03
N ARG A 29 -5.58 14.38 -0.19
CA ARG A 29 -6.93 14.58 -0.76
C ARG A 29 -6.96 15.28 -2.13
N GLY A 30 -5.90 15.14 -2.92
CA GLY A 30 -5.86 15.54 -4.32
C GLY A 30 -5.50 17.01 -4.52
N PRO A 31 -5.63 17.53 -5.75
CA PRO A 31 -5.09 18.82 -6.14
C PRO A 31 -5.62 19.99 -5.29
N GLY A 32 -6.89 19.94 -4.87
CA GLY A 32 -7.53 20.96 -4.02
C GLY A 32 -7.56 20.65 -2.52
N ARG A 33 -7.01 19.52 -2.06
CA ARG A 33 -7.15 18.99 -0.69
C ARG A 33 -8.60 18.80 -0.21
N ASP A 34 -9.55 18.73 -1.14
CA ASP A 34 -10.99 18.67 -0.90
C ASP A 34 -11.58 17.28 -1.20
N GLY A 35 -10.79 16.35 -1.75
CA GLY A 35 -11.28 15.03 -2.16
C GLY A 35 -12.14 15.08 -3.42
N VAL A 36 -11.97 16.10 -4.26
CA VAL A 36 -12.67 16.22 -5.55
C VAL A 36 -11.64 16.12 -6.68
N SER A 37 -11.80 15.12 -7.54
CA SER A 37 -11.03 14.96 -8.78
C SER A 37 -11.78 15.60 -9.95
N PRO A 38 -11.11 16.36 -10.83
CA PRO A 38 -11.70 16.79 -12.09
C PRO A 38 -11.78 15.66 -13.12
N GLU A 39 -11.09 14.53 -12.91
CA GLU A 39 -11.16 13.38 -13.81
C GLU A 39 -12.49 12.62 -13.69
N PRO A 40 -12.95 11.96 -14.77
CA PRO A 40 -14.10 11.06 -14.71
C PRO A 40 -13.75 9.76 -13.95
N SER A 41 -14.76 9.10 -13.39
CA SER A 41 -14.59 7.81 -12.73
C SER A 41 -14.27 6.64 -13.67
N GLY A 42 -14.46 6.82 -14.99
CA GLY A 42 -14.35 5.76 -15.98
C GLY A 42 -15.62 4.93 -16.20
N TRP A 43 -16.72 5.23 -15.51
CA TRP A 43 -18.01 4.56 -15.70
C TRP A 43 -18.62 4.79 -17.10
N PRO A 44 -19.29 3.80 -17.71
CA PRO A 44 -19.46 2.42 -17.23
C PRO A 44 -18.34 1.46 -17.61
N SER A 45 -17.52 1.80 -18.61
CA SER A 45 -16.58 0.87 -19.24
C SER A 45 -15.36 0.49 -18.38
N GLY A 46 -14.99 1.35 -17.45
CA GLY A 46 -13.85 1.19 -16.56
C GLY A 46 -14.16 0.42 -15.28
N TRP A 47 -15.41 -0.03 -15.08
CA TRP A 47 -15.83 -0.70 -13.85
C TRP A 47 -16.37 -2.13 -14.10
N PRO A 48 -16.08 -3.11 -13.22
CA PRO A 48 -15.13 -3.02 -12.10
C PRO A 48 -13.70 -2.78 -12.62
N PRO A 49 -12.89 -2.01 -11.88
CA PRO A 49 -11.62 -1.51 -12.39
C PRO A 49 -10.60 -2.63 -12.50
N LYS A 50 -9.74 -2.53 -13.52
CA LYS A 50 -8.77 -3.59 -13.83
C LYS A 50 -7.53 -3.40 -12.96
N LYS A 51 -7.24 -4.37 -12.09
CA LYS A 51 -5.96 -4.37 -11.36
C LYS A 51 -4.80 -4.37 -12.34
N LEU A 52 -3.87 -3.43 -12.16
CA LEU A 52 -2.65 -3.33 -12.97
C LEU A 52 -1.47 -3.99 -12.24
N TRP A 53 -1.22 -3.57 -11.00
CA TRP A 53 -0.08 -4.03 -10.21
C TRP A 53 -0.36 -3.82 -8.72
N ASN A 54 0.51 -4.39 -7.88
CA ASN A 54 0.52 -4.16 -6.44
C ASN A 54 1.96 -4.14 -5.93
N ALA A 55 2.18 -3.51 -4.77
CA ALA A 55 3.49 -3.43 -4.13
C ALA A 55 3.34 -3.37 -2.60
N ALA A 56 4.39 -3.81 -1.90
CA ALA A 56 4.51 -3.58 -0.46
C ALA A 56 5.24 -2.25 -0.21
N THR A 57 4.61 -1.37 0.56
CA THR A 57 5.09 0.00 0.81
C THR A 57 5.46 0.28 2.27
N GLY A 58 5.34 -0.72 3.14
CA GLY A 58 5.66 -0.62 4.56
C GLY A 58 4.49 -0.12 5.39
N HIS A 59 4.55 -0.39 6.70
CA HIS A 59 3.47 -0.07 7.63
C HIS A 59 3.29 1.45 7.74
N GLY A 60 2.05 1.94 7.74
CA GLY A 60 1.76 3.36 7.87
C GLY A 60 0.41 3.75 7.27
N CYS A 61 -0.19 4.81 7.80
CA CYS A 61 -1.47 5.33 7.32
C CYS A 61 -1.33 6.41 6.23
N SER A 62 -0.11 6.70 5.77
CA SER A 62 0.10 7.64 4.66
C SER A 62 -0.58 7.16 3.38
N SER A 63 -1.28 8.06 2.73
CA SER A 63 -1.87 7.84 1.41
C SER A 63 -0.78 7.86 0.32
N PRO A 64 -0.95 7.11 -0.78
CA PRO A 64 -0.15 7.33 -1.97
C PRO A 64 -0.54 8.65 -2.66
N ILE A 65 0.38 9.22 -3.43
CA ILE A 65 0.13 10.34 -4.36
C ILE A 65 0.55 9.92 -5.76
N ILE A 66 -0.12 10.45 -6.79
CA ILE A 66 0.20 10.18 -8.19
C ILE A 66 0.38 11.52 -8.89
N ALA A 67 1.54 11.76 -9.50
CA ALA A 67 1.78 12.99 -10.25
C ALA A 67 2.84 12.79 -11.32
N GLY A 68 2.64 13.36 -12.51
CA GLY A 68 3.58 13.28 -13.63
C GLY A 68 3.92 11.84 -14.01
N GLY A 69 2.93 10.94 -14.02
CA GLY A 69 3.11 9.52 -14.33
C GLY A 69 3.88 8.72 -13.27
N ARG A 70 4.11 9.28 -12.08
CA ARG A 70 4.80 8.62 -10.96
C ARG A 70 3.88 8.46 -9.77
N LEU A 71 4.02 7.35 -9.05
CA LEU A 71 3.35 7.11 -7.77
C LEU A 71 4.37 7.19 -6.64
N TYR A 72 4.08 7.99 -5.62
CA TYR A 72 4.90 8.09 -4.41
C TYR A 72 4.15 7.53 -3.21
N ALA A 73 4.84 6.75 -2.39
CA ALA A 73 4.31 6.21 -1.15
C ALA A 73 5.40 6.20 -0.08
N ILE A 74 5.04 6.41 1.18
CA ILE A 74 5.95 6.27 2.31
C ILE A 74 5.39 5.23 3.29
N GLY A 75 6.28 4.44 3.89
CA GLY A 75 5.92 3.48 4.93
C GLY A 75 7.14 3.03 5.73
N TRP A 76 6.88 2.32 6.81
CA TRP A 76 7.87 1.95 7.81
C TRP A 76 8.25 0.47 7.74
N TRP A 77 9.55 0.21 7.86
CA TRP A 77 10.14 -1.12 8.05
C TRP A 77 11.26 -1.05 9.08
N ASP A 78 11.22 -1.90 10.10
CA ASP A 78 12.35 -2.22 10.98
C ASP A 78 13.24 -1.02 11.39
N GLY A 79 12.59 0.02 11.91
CA GLY A 79 13.26 1.23 12.42
C GLY A 79 13.55 2.29 11.36
N THR A 80 12.91 2.20 10.20
CA THR A 80 13.19 3.06 9.04
C THR A 80 11.91 3.47 8.33
N ASP A 81 11.71 4.78 8.14
CA ASP A 81 10.74 5.28 7.17
C ASP A 81 11.38 5.24 5.78
N THR A 82 10.64 4.76 4.78
CA THR A 82 11.11 4.62 3.41
C THR A 82 10.11 5.23 2.44
N LEU A 83 10.56 6.23 1.70
CA LEU A 83 9.87 6.86 0.61
C LEU A 83 10.18 6.11 -0.69
N LEU A 84 9.14 5.70 -1.41
CA LEU A 84 9.20 4.93 -2.64
C LEU A 84 8.66 5.78 -3.79
N CYS A 85 9.25 5.62 -4.96
CA CYS A 85 8.75 6.15 -6.21
C CYS A 85 8.61 5.03 -7.23
N PHE A 86 7.43 4.90 -7.82
CA PHE A 86 7.11 3.95 -8.88
C PHE A 86 6.73 4.68 -10.16
N GLU A 87 6.95 4.04 -11.30
CA GLU A 87 6.24 4.38 -12.53
C GLU A 87 4.77 3.99 -12.34
N ALA A 88 3.86 4.97 -12.37
CA ALA A 88 2.48 4.77 -11.93
C ALA A 88 1.73 3.73 -12.77
N ALA A 89 2.03 3.64 -14.07
CA ALA A 89 1.36 2.74 -14.99
C ALA A 89 1.77 1.26 -14.81
N SER A 90 3.05 0.99 -14.51
CA SER A 90 3.59 -0.38 -14.48
C SER A 90 3.90 -0.92 -13.09
N GLY A 91 4.04 -0.05 -12.09
CA GLY A 91 4.49 -0.44 -10.75
C GLY A 91 5.99 -0.68 -10.67
N ARG A 92 6.75 -0.43 -11.73
CA ARG A 92 8.21 -0.51 -11.70
C ARG A 92 8.76 0.56 -10.77
N GLU A 93 9.49 0.13 -9.75
CA GLU A 93 10.18 1.05 -8.86
C GLU A 93 11.25 1.84 -9.63
N LEU A 94 11.22 3.16 -9.45
CA LEU A 94 12.17 4.09 -10.04
C LEU A 94 13.31 4.39 -9.06
N TRP A 95 12.96 4.61 -7.79
CA TRP A 95 13.91 4.84 -6.71
C TRP A 95 13.22 4.72 -5.36
N ARG A 96 14.03 4.60 -4.31
CA ARG A 96 13.59 4.70 -2.92
C ARG A 96 14.63 5.44 -2.09
N GLN A 97 14.17 6.07 -1.01
CA GLN A 97 15.00 6.76 -0.03
C GLN A 97 14.53 6.40 1.37
N SER A 98 15.48 6.26 2.29
CA SER A 98 15.20 5.74 3.61
C SER A 98 15.91 6.56 4.68
N TYR A 99 15.26 6.71 5.83
CA TYR A 99 15.87 7.33 7.01
C TYR A 99 15.39 6.66 8.29
N ARG A 100 16.27 6.66 9.30
CA ARG A 100 15.95 6.09 10.60
C ARG A 100 14.75 6.82 11.20
N SER A 101 13.75 6.06 11.61
CA SER A 101 12.52 6.59 12.22
C SER A 101 11.95 5.53 13.17
N PRO A 102 11.57 5.88 14.40
CA PRO A 102 10.88 4.94 15.28
C PRO A 102 9.51 4.57 14.69
N ARG A 103 8.97 3.41 15.07
CA ARG A 103 7.62 3.01 14.64
C ARG A 103 6.54 3.97 15.15
N TYR A 104 6.76 4.57 16.31
CA TYR A 104 5.85 5.50 16.98
C TYR A 104 6.60 6.78 17.30
N GLY A 105 5.89 7.91 17.36
CA GLY A 105 6.49 9.16 17.85
C GLY A 105 7.10 8.99 19.25
N ARG A 106 8.16 9.72 19.56
CA ARG A 106 8.95 9.57 20.79
C ARG A 106 8.17 9.82 22.08
N VAL A 107 7.06 10.56 21.99
CA VAL A 107 6.13 10.82 23.09
C VAL A 107 4.77 10.15 22.88
N ALA A 108 4.68 9.16 21.99
CA ALA A 108 3.40 8.54 21.63
C ALA A 108 2.75 7.84 22.83
N THR A 109 1.43 7.97 22.96
CA THR A 109 0.62 7.36 24.02
C THR A 109 -0.77 7.06 23.48
N GLY A 110 -1.34 5.90 23.85
CA GLY A 110 -2.67 5.47 23.40
C GLY A 110 -2.63 4.31 22.41
N ASP A 111 -3.47 4.38 21.40
CA ASP A 111 -3.81 3.31 20.45
C ASP A 111 -2.67 2.97 19.45
N GLN A 112 -1.51 2.53 19.96
CA GLN A 112 -0.35 2.13 19.15
C GLN A 112 -0.64 0.93 18.23
N GLY A 113 -1.69 0.15 18.51
CA GLY A 113 -2.18 -0.88 17.59
C GLY A 113 -2.83 -0.31 16.31
N GLU A 114 -3.27 0.95 16.36
CA GLU A 114 -3.92 1.63 15.25
C GLU A 114 -2.99 2.58 14.48
N TYR A 115 -2.08 3.25 15.20
CA TYR A 115 -1.19 4.27 14.66
C TYR A 115 0.28 3.90 14.82
N GLY A 116 0.95 3.62 13.71
CA GLY A 116 2.39 3.38 13.65
C GLY A 116 2.92 3.55 12.23
N GLY A 117 4.21 3.89 12.09
CA GLY A 117 4.79 4.32 10.82
C GLY A 117 4.24 5.69 10.35
N PRO A 118 4.66 6.16 9.17
CA PRO A 118 4.30 7.47 8.67
C PRO A 118 2.80 7.51 8.32
N SER A 119 2.11 8.49 8.89
CA SER A 119 0.67 8.74 8.67
C SER A 119 0.41 10.00 7.86
N SER A 120 1.37 10.92 7.84
CA SER A 120 1.37 12.09 6.96
C SER A 120 1.50 11.69 5.50
N THR A 121 0.66 12.25 4.63
CA THR A 121 0.74 12.04 3.19
C THR A 121 1.79 12.97 2.58
N PRO A 122 2.70 12.45 1.72
CA PRO A 122 3.69 13.28 1.06
C PRO A 122 3.04 14.34 0.17
N THR A 123 3.77 15.44 -0.08
CA THR A 123 3.33 16.51 -0.99
C THR A 123 4.40 16.78 -2.02
N LEU A 124 4.04 16.71 -3.31
CA LEU A 124 4.92 17.07 -4.43
C LEU A 124 4.60 18.48 -4.91
N ASP A 125 5.61 19.35 -4.94
CA ASP A 125 5.55 20.60 -5.70
C ASP A 125 5.95 20.32 -7.16
N ALA A 126 4.96 20.12 -8.03
CA ALA A 126 5.20 19.81 -9.44
C ALA A 126 6.02 20.90 -10.17
N ALA A 127 5.95 22.16 -9.73
CA ALA A 127 6.69 23.25 -10.36
C ALA A 127 8.20 23.15 -10.12
N THR A 128 8.62 22.58 -8.99
CA THR A 128 10.03 22.49 -8.60
C THR A 128 10.57 21.07 -8.58
N GLY A 129 9.69 20.07 -8.59
CA GLY A 129 10.02 18.66 -8.40
C GLY A 129 10.44 18.33 -6.96
N LEU A 130 10.26 19.25 -6.01
CA LEU A 130 10.53 19.00 -4.60
C LEU A 130 9.37 18.23 -3.97
N LEU A 131 9.72 17.20 -3.21
CA LEU A 131 8.79 16.34 -2.49
C LEU A 131 9.03 16.50 -0.98
N TYR A 132 7.95 16.62 -0.22
CA TYR A 132 7.99 16.85 1.22
C TYR A 132 7.33 15.68 1.97
N THR A 133 8.00 15.21 3.02
CA THR A 133 7.50 14.14 3.91
C THR A 133 7.57 14.61 5.35
N LEU A 134 6.60 14.20 6.17
CA LEU A 134 6.64 14.37 7.63
C LEU A 134 6.54 12.99 8.30
N GLY A 135 7.63 12.55 8.91
CA GLY A 135 7.67 11.30 9.68
C GLY A 135 6.84 11.37 10.96
N ILE A 136 6.44 10.21 11.48
CA ILE A 136 5.59 10.14 12.68
C ILE A 136 6.25 10.79 13.91
N ASP A 137 7.58 10.78 13.97
CA ASP A 137 8.40 11.40 15.01
C ASP A 137 8.85 12.85 14.69
N GLY A 138 8.18 13.50 13.74
CA GLY A 138 8.41 14.92 13.46
C GLY A 138 9.55 15.21 12.49
N ASP A 139 10.10 14.21 11.81
CA ASP A 139 11.08 14.37 10.73
C ASP A 139 10.42 15.03 9.50
N LEU A 140 10.52 16.37 9.39
CA LEU A 140 10.14 17.11 8.21
C LEU A 140 11.31 17.14 7.22
N ARG A 141 11.11 16.60 6.02
CA ARG A 141 12.19 16.41 5.03
C ARG A 141 11.78 16.86 3.65
N CYS A 142 12.75 17.36 2.91
CA CYS A 142 12.64 17.70 1.50
C CYS A 142 13.57 16.84 0.66
N TRP A 143 13.02 16.34 -0.44
CA TRP A 143 13.66 15.46 -1.39
C TRP A 143 13.51 16.03 -2.79
N ASP A 144 14.55 15.93 -3.61
CA ASP A 144 14.48 16.26 -5.02
C ASP A 144 14.01 15.04 -5.82
N ALA A 145 12.73 14.98 -6.17
CA ALA A 145 12.14 13.87 -6.90
C ALA A 145 12.65 13.76 -8.35
N THR A 146 13.21 14.84 -8.89
CA THR A 146 13.84 14.87 -10.22
C THR A 146 15.21 14.19 -10.21
N GLN A 147 15.89 14.21 -9.05
CA GLN A 147 17.19 13.61 -8.81
C GLN A 147 17.08 12.35 -7.94
N ALA A 148 16.20 11.42 -8.31
CA ALA A 148 16.01 10.14 -7.62
C ALA A 148 15.79 10.25 -6.09
N GLY A 149 15.08 11.31 -5.67
CA GLY A 149 14.80 11.58 -4.26
C GLY A 149 16.02 12.08 -3.49
N LYS A 150 17.02 12.70 -4.13
CA LYS A 150 18.20 13.21 -3.41
C LYS A 150 17.78 14.09 -2.23
N PRO A 151 18.29 13.85 -0.99
CA PRO A 151 17.97 14.70 0.15
C PRO A 151 18.39 16.15 -0.11
N VAL A 152 17.50 17.10 0.21
CA VAL A 152 17.78 18.55 0.09
C VAL A 152 18.01 19.15 1.47
N TRP A 153 17.05 19.00 2.37
CA TRP A 153 17.14 19.43 3.77
C TRP A 153 16.26 18.57 4.66
N ALA A 154 16.54 18.58 5.96
CA ALA A 154 15.77 17.88 6.97
C ALA A 154 15.82 18.65 8.30
N LEU A 155 14.71 18.60 9.06
CA LEU A 155 14.64 19.10 10.43
C LEU A 155 13.65 18.25 11.23
N ASN A 156 13.88 18.12 12.53
CA ASN A 156 12.94 17.46 13.43
C ASN A 156 12.13 18.49 14.23
N LEU A 157 10.79 18.40 14.19
CA LEU A 157 9.89 19.39 14.80
C LEU A 157 9.98 19.43 16.33
N TYR A 158 10.13 18.28 16.99
CA TYR A 158 10.32 18.22 18.44
C TYR A 158 11.63 18.88 18.85
N GLU A 159 12.70 18.61 18.12
CA GLU A 159 14.03 19.13 18.44
C GLU A 159 14.16 20.63 18.16
N SER A 160 13.63 21.07 17.01
CA SER A 160 13.79 22.44 16.53
C SER A 160 12.86 23.42 17.26
N PHE A 161 11.63 23.00 17.56
CA PHE A 161 10.58 23.90 18.06
C PHE A 161 10.06 23.56 19.45
N LYS A 162 10.61 22.51 20.08
CA LYS A 162 10.23 22.07 21.42
C LYS A 162 8.72 21.83 21.54
N ALA A 163 8.15 21.22 20.50
CA ALA A 163 6.74 20.83 20.52
C ALA A 163 6.49 19.91 21.73
N PRO A 164 5.57 20.24 22.63
CA PRO A 164 5.28 19.42 23.79
C PRO A 164 4.54 18.14 23.37
N GLN A 165 4.56 17.14 24.24
CA GLN A 165 3.57 16.07 24.18
C GLN A 165 2.17 16.68 24.32
N ARG A 166 1.20 16.15 23.58
CA ARG A 166 -0.19 16.60 23.69
C ARG A 166 -0.75 16.43 25.10
N PRO A 167 -1.64 17.36 25.51
CA PRO A 167 -2.12 17.39 26.88
C PRO A 167 -2.98 16.17 27.20
N GLU A 168 -3.08 15.89 28.49
CA GLU A 168 -4.10 15.01 29.01
C GLU A 168 -5.46 15.72 29.00
N THR A 169 -6.50 15.02 28.58
CA THR A 169 -7.87 15.51 28.48
C THR A 169 -8.82 14.57 29.23
N GLY A 170 -10.13 14.83 29.22
CA GLY A 170 -11.11 14.07 30.02
C GLY A 170 -11.11 12.55 29.81
N GLY A 171 -10.75 12.08 28.62
CA GLY A 171 -10.59 10.67 28.23
C GLY A 171 -9.15 10.15 28.36
N GLY A 172 -8.27 10.91 29.02
CA GLY A 172 -6.86 10.61 29.21
C GLY A 172 -5.96 11.25 28.17
N ARG A 173 -4.71 10.78 28.12
CA ARG A 173 -3.69 11.28 27.19
C ARG A 173 -3.63 10.43 25.93
N ARG A 174 -3.64 11.08 24.77
CA ARG A 174 -3.39 10.47 23.46
C ARG A 174 -2.40 11.33 22.69
N ASP A 175 -1.39 10.69 22.14
CA ASP A 175 -0.42 11.31 21.24
C ASP A 175 0.00 10.28 20.19
N TYR A 176 -0.31 10.55 18.93
CA TYR A 176 0.00 9.68 17.80
C TYR A 176 1.15 10.24 16.95
N GLY A 177 1.90 11.24 17.44
CA GLY A 177 2.96 11.90 16.68
C GLY A 177 2.40 12.88 15.64
N TYR A 178 2.95 12.86 14.43
CA TYR A 178 2.58 13.79 13.35
C TYR A 178 1.87 13.11 12.17
N PRO A 179 0.52 13.11 12.15
CA PRO A 179 -0.27 12.61 11.02
C PRO A 179 -0.60 13.69 9.97
N THR A 180 -0.36 14.98 10.28
CA THR A 180 -0.71 16.11 9.40
C THR A 180 0.13 16.12 8.13
N SER A 181 -0.48 16.42 6.98
CA SER A 181 0.24 16.48 5.69
C SER A 181 0.73 17.90 5.38
N PRO A 182 1.99 18.10 4.94
CA PRO A 182 2.48 19.43 4.57
C PRO A 182 1.64 20.09 3.48
N LEU A 183 1.59 21.42 3.44
CA LEU A 183 0.92 22.21 2.40
C LEU A 183 1.94 23.09 1.69
N VAL A 184 2.03 22.98 0.37
CA VAL A 184 2.85 23.88 -0.45
C VAL A 184 1.98 25.06 -0.91
N ARG A 185 2.46 26.28 -0.66
CA ARG A 185 1.86 27.53 -1.14
C ARG A 185 2.94 28.48 -1.62
N GLY A 186 3.06 28.65 -2.93
CA GLY A 186 4.13 29.48 -3.52
C GLY A 186 5.50 28.97 -3.09
N GLU A 187 6.28 29.81 -2.42
CA GLU A 187 7.61 29.46 -1.87
C GLU A 187 7.56 28.89 -0.43
N LEU A 188 6.36 28.70 0.13
CA LEU A 188 6.17 28.25 1.49
C LEU A 188 5.76 26.78 1.56
N LEU A 189 6.28 26.09 2.58
CA LEU A 189 5.80 24.82 3.09
C LEU A 189 5.16 25.04 4.46
N ILE A 190 3.86 24.81 4.58
CA ILE A 190 3.06 25.06 5.79
C ILE A 190 2.77 23.74 6.51
N VAL A 191 3.01 23.69 7.82
CA VAL A 191 2.85 22.48 8.65
C VAL A 191 2.24 22.83 10.00
N GLU A 192 1.37 21.96 10.53
CA GLU A 192 0.91 22.03 11.92
C GLU A 192 1.99 21.43 12.85
N VAL A 193 2.75 22.29 13.53
CA VAL A 193 3.87 21.92 14.42
C VAL A 193 3.42 21.66 15.85
N GLY A 194 2.46 22.44 16.35
CA GLY A 194 1.97 22.36 17.73
C GLY A 194 2.94 22.91 18.78
N ALA A 195 3.85 23.82 18.41
CA ALA A 195 4.87 24.33 19.32
C ALA A 195 4.38 25.52 20.18
N PRO A 196 5.04 25.82 21.32
CA PRO A 196 4.69 26.97 22.16
C PRO A 196 4.84 28.33 21.46
N THR A 197 5.65 28.39 20.40
CA THR A 197 5.87 29.59 19.60
C THR A 197 4.86 29.77 18.46
N GLY A 198 3.98 28.78 18.23
CA GLY A 198 2.94 28.80 17.23
C GLY A 198 2.52 27.38 16.83
N THR A 199 1.22 27.17 16.67
CA THR A 199 0.65 25.86 16.29
C THR A 199 0.94 25.51 14.84
N VAL A 200 0.88 26.49 13.93
CA VAL A 200 1.15 26.31 12.50
C VAL A 200 2.37 27.15 12.14
N MET A 201 3.24 26.62 11.31
CA MET A 201 4.42 27.35 10.82
C MET A 201 4.54 27.22 9.31
N ALA A 202 5.10 28.24 8.68
CA ALA A 202 5.60 28.13 7.32
C ALA A 202 7.12 28.14 7.29
N PHE A 203 7.63 27.33 6.38
CA PHE A 203 9.05 27.17 6.09
C PHE A 203 9.30 27.60 4.65
N ASP A 204 10.50 28.10 4.37
CA ASP A 204 10.99 28.19 3.01
C ASP A 204 11.05 26.78 2.43
N LYS A 205 10.37 26.55 1.32
CA LYS A 205 10.24 25.20 0.76
C LYS A 205 11.57 24.65 0.25
N ARG A 206 12.59 25.49 0.03
CA ARG A 206 13.90 25.12 -0.53
C ARG A 206 14.99 24.96 0.53
N THR A 207 14.89 25.68 1.65
CA THR A 207 15.90 25.65 2.71
C THR A 207 15.43 25.00 4.00
N GLY A 208 14.11 24.92 4.23
CA GLY A 208 13.54 24.49 5.50
C GLY A 208 13.58 25.56 6.59
N GLU A 209 14.04 26.78 6.29
CA GLU A 209 14.09 27.87 7.26
C GLU A 209 12.69 28.39 7.59
N ARG A 210 12.39 28.56 8.88
CA ARG A 210 11.08 29.07 9.32
C ARG A 210 10.89 30.53 8.88
N ARG A 211 9.80 30.80 8.16
CA ARG A 211 9.42 32.13 7.66
C ARG A 211 8.45 32.83 8.60
N TRP A 212 7.47 32.11 9.12
CA TRP A 212 6.54 32.62 10.13
C TRP A 212 6.00 31.49 11.00
N ALA A 213 5.43 31.87 12.15
CA ALA A 213 4.66 31.01 13.03
C ALA A 213 3.33 31.68 13.34
N SER A 214 2.27 30.89 13.50
CA SER A 214 0.93 31.39 13.77
C SER A 214 0.88 32.10 15.13
N GLU A 215 0.02 33.11 15.21
CA GLU A 215 -0.32 33.78 16.46
C GLU A 215 -1.01 32.83 17.44
N TYR A 216 -1.86 31.93 16.92
CA TYR A 216 -2.46 30.86 17.70
C TYR A 216 -1.39 29.86 18.18
N LYS A 217 -1.45 29.50 19.47
CA LYS A 217 -0.46 28.69 20.19
C LYS A 217 -1.06 27.47 20.91
N GLY A 218 -2.28 27.08 20.53
CA GLY A 218 -2.89 25.88 21.10
C GLY A 218 -2.22 24.59 20.62
N PRO A 219 -2.47 23.44 21.28
CA PRO A 219 -1.90 22.17 20.86
C PRO A 219 -2.37 21.72 19.46
N ALA A 220 -1.53 20.97 18.75
CA ALA A 220 -1.87 20.40 17.43
C ALA A 220 -2.92 19.30 17.52
N GLY A 221 -3.88 19.27 16.59
CA GLY A 221 -5.11 18.46 16.68
C GLY A 221 -4.97 16.96 16.43
N HIS A 222 -3.84 16.51 15.87
CA HIS A 222 -3.75 15.26 15.07
C HIS A 222 -4.51 15.33 13.74
N THR A 223 -4.77 16.56 13.26
CA THR A 223 -5.64 16.78 12.10
C THR A 223 -4.98 16.30 10.81
N GLY A 224 -5.80 15.74 9.93
CA GLY A 224 -5.36 15.22 8.64
C GLY A 224 -4.62 16.25 7.80
N SER A 225 -4.94 17.55 7.89
CA SER A 225 -4.18 18.68 7.31
C SER A 225 -4.83 20.08 7.52
N PRO A 226 -4.04 21.18 7.38
CA PRO A 226 -4.55 22.50 7.01
C PRO A 226 -5.20 22.56 5.62
N VAL A 227 -6.17 23.46 5.42
CA VAL A 227 -6.85 23.68 4.14
C VAL A 227 -6.99 25.17 3.86
N GLU A 228 -6.70 25.60 2.63
CA GLU A 228 -6.88 27.00 2.21
C GLU A 228 -8.37 27.31 1.97
N MET A 229 -8.77 28.54 2.29
CA MET A 229 -10.13 29.03 2.06
C MET A 229 -10.11 30.55 1.80
N LYS A 230 -11.28 31.10 1.44
CA LYS A 230 -11.46 32.55 1.31
C LYS A 230 -12.47 33.08 2.33
N VAL A 231 -12.16 34.22 2.93
CA VAL A 231 -13.08 34.99 3.78
C VAL A 231 -13.23 36.38 3.16
N GLY A 232 -14.31 36.58 2.39
CA GLY A 232 -14.37 37.71 1.46
C GLY A 232 -13.23 37.62 0.46
N ASP A 233 -12.41 38.66 0.37
CA ASP A 233 -11.24 38.71 -0.50
C ASP A 233 -9.94 38.20 0.16
N LEU A 234 -9.98 37.88 1.46
CA LEU A 234 -8.80 37.43 2.21
C LEU A 234 -8.52 35.93 1.94
N SER A 235 -7.28 35.61 1.59
CA SER A 235 -6.80 34.22 1.62
C SER A 235 -6.51 33.80 3.05
N CYS A 236 -7.11 32.69 3.46
CA CYS A 236 -7.04 32.17 4.81
C CYS A 236 -6.67 30.69 4.82
N LEU A 237 -6.25 30.20 5.98
CA LEU A 237 -6.01 28.80 6.28
C LEU A 237 -6.95 28.36 7.41
N ALA A 238 -7.70 27.28 7.19
CA ALA A 238 -8.48 26.61 8.21
C ALA A 238 -7.70 25.42 8.76
N VAL A 239 -7.60 25.31 10.09
CA VAL A 239 -6.95 24.21 10.80
C VAL A 239 -7.82 23.80 11.98
N LEU A 240 -8.12 22.51 12.08
CA LEU A 240 -8.76 21.96 13.27
C LEU A 240 -7.68 21.59 14.30
N ALA A 241 -7.24 22.57 15.07
CA ALA A 241 -6.32 22.33 16.18
C ALA A 241 -7.01 21.52 17.29
N LEU A 242 -6.29 21.08 18.30
CA LEU A 242 -6.80 20.16 19.33
C LEU A 242 -7.99 20.70 20.12
N GLN A 243 -8.05 22.03 20.31
CA GLN A 243 -9.06 22.70 21.12
C GLN A 243 -9.98 23.62 20.32
N HIS A 244 -9.62 23.95 19.07
CA HIS A 244 -10.31 24.96 18.29
C HIS A 244 -10.27 24.62 16.80
N LEU A 245 -11.37 24.91 16.11
CA LEU A 245 -11.28 25.30 14.70
C LEU A 245 -10.67 26.70 14.64
N VAL A 246 -9.58 26.85 13.88
CA VAL A 246 -8.83 28.09 13.74
C VAL A 246 -8.83 28.52 12.27
N VAL A 247 -9.16 29.78 12.02
CA VAL A 247 -8.97 30.44 10.72
C VAL A 247 -7.89 31.50 10.89
N MET A 248 -6.86 31.45 10.05
CA MET A 248 -5.74 32.38 10.09
C MET A 248 -5.45 32.99 8.72
N GLY A 249 -4.89 34.20 8.71
CA GLY A 249 -4.55 34.92 7.48
C GLY A 249 -3.31 34.34 6.78
N LEU A 250 -3.29 34.42 5.45
CA LEU A 250 -2.16 34.03 4.61
C LEU A 250 -1.60 35.18 3.75
N GLU A 251 -2.22 36.35 3.81
CA GLU A 251 -1.80 37.53 3.06
C GLU A 251 -0.55 38.17 3.68
N ALA A 252 0.23 38.85 2.84
CA ALA A 252 1.45 39.54 3.26
C ALA A 252 1.18 40.53 4.41
N GLY A 253 1.98 40.46 5.48
CA GLY A 253 1.81 41.25 6.70
C GLY A 253 0.73 40.75 7.66
N HIS A 254 0.01 39.69 7.29
CA HIS A 254 -1.02 39.04 8.10
C HIS A 254 -0.84 37.52 8.20
N GLU A 255 0.31 37.00 7.78
CA GLU A 255 0.61 35.58 7.79
C GLU A 255 0.54 35.01 9.21
N GLY A 256 -0.27 33.97 9.38
CA GLY A 256 -0.44 33.29 10.65
C GLY A 256 -1.22 34.08 11.71
N LYS A 257 -1.69 35.31 11.41
CA LYS A 257 -2.57 36.07 12.33
C LYS A 257 -3.90 35.36 12.48
N THR A 258 -4.40 35.27 13.70
CA THR A 258 -5.66 34.58 13.98
C THR A 258 -6.82 35.48 13.60
N ILE A 259 -7.65 35.02 12.65
CA ILE A 259 -8.85 35.75 12.22
C ILE A 259 -10.04 35.33 13.05
N ALA A 260 -10.20 34.03 13.27
CA ALA A 260 -11.33 33.49 14.02
C ALA A 260 -11.00 32.15 14.67
N THR A 261 -11.64 31.88 15.80
CA THR A 261 -11.59 30.59 16.48
C THR A 261 -12.98 30.17 16.93
N ALA A 262 -13.28 28.87 16.86
CA ALA A 262 -14.45 28.27 17.49
C ALA A 262 -13.97 27.10 18.36
N PRO A 263 -14.39 27.00 19.64
CA PRO A 263 -14.04 25.86 20.48
C PRO A 263 -14.48 24.53 19.85
N TRP A 264 -13.57 23.56 19.84
CA TRP A 264 -13.82 22.21 19.36
C TRP A 264 -12.90 21.23 20.09
N HIS A 265 -13.40 20.65 21.18
CA HIS A 265 -12.62 19.83 22.10
C HIS A 265 -13.20 18.41 22.22
N THR A 266 -12.42 17.43 21.77
CA THR A 266 -12.75 16.02 21.95
C THR A 266 -12.22 15.47 23.27
N GLU A 267 -12.91 14.51 23.88
CA GLU A 267 -12.51 13.88 25.15
C GLU A 267 -11.14 13.19 25.09
N PHE A 268 -10.64 12.82 23.91
CA PHE A 268 -9.31 12.22 23.72
C PHE A 268 -8.28 13.17 23.11
N ALA A 269 -8.57 14.47 23.00
CA ALA A 269 -7.63 15.40 22.36
C ALA A 269 -7.28 15.02 20.89
N CYS A 270 -8.23 14.38 20.19
CA CYS A 270 -8.06 13.78 18.87
C CYS A 270 -9.03 14.40 17.87
N ASN A 271 -8.58 15.46 17.21
CA ASN A 271 -9.22 16.00 16.01
C ASN A 271 -8.51 15.41 14.79
N VAL A 272 -9.07 14.34 14.22
CA VAL A 272 -8.42 13.57 13.14
C VAL A 272 -8.82 14.08 11.76
N SER A 273 -10.08 14.45 11.58
CA SER A 273 -10.63 14.82 10.28
C SER A 273 -10.10 16.18 9.79
N THR A 274 -9.68 16.23 8.52
CA THR A 274 -9.40 17.50 7.82
C THR A 274 -10.71 18.26 7.63
N PRO A 275 -10.81 19.56 8.01
CA PRO A 275 -11.97 20.37 7.70
C PRO A 275 -12.28 20.39 6.20
N ALA A 276 -13.55 20.38 5.82
CA ALA A 276 -13.95 20.54 4.42
C ALA A 276 -14.44 21.97 4.18
N VAL A 277 -13.95 22.61 3.13
CA VAL A 277 -14.22 24.02 2.86
C VAL A 277 -15.03 24.20 1.58
N ALA A 278 -15.93 25.17 1.56
CA ALA A 278 -16.66 25.60 0.38
C ALA A 278 -16.87 27.13 0.45
N GLY A 279 -16.03 27.88 -0.26
CA GLY A 279 -15.95 29.33 -0.12
C GLY A 279 -15.51 29.70 1.30
N SER A 280 -16.37 30.44 2.02
CA SER A 280 -16.16 30.82 3.43
C SER A 280 -16.73 29.82 4.44
N ARG A 281 -17.34 28.72 3.97
CA ARG A 281 -17.96 27.73 4.85
C ARG A 281 -16.98 26.61 5.17
N ILE A 282 -17.02 26.14 6.42
CA ILE A 282 -16.12 25.11 6.95
C ILE A 282 -16.97 24.05 7.65
N LEU A 283 -16.96 22.84 7.13
CA LEU A 283 -17.58 21.68 7.76
C LEU A 283 -16.53 20.95 8.60
N VAL A 284 -16.80 20.82 9.90
CA VAL A 284 -16.02 20.01 10.83
C VAL A 284 -16.87 18.88 11.40
N THR A 285 -16.22 17.79 11.76
CA THR A 285 -16.85 16.58 12.30
C THR A 285 -15.91 15.92 13.30
N SER A 286 -16.48 15.38 14.37
CA SER A 286 -15.76 14.52 15.31
C SER A 286 -16.69 13.44 15.88
N GLY A 287 -16.10 12.28 16.17
CA GLY A 287 -16.69 11.28 17.08
C GLY A 287 -16.50 11.65 18.54
N TYR A 288 -16.44 10.62 19.39
CA TYR A 288 -16.20 10.76 20.84
C TYR A 288 -17.33 11.53 21.52
N ASN A 289 -17.04 12.47 22.41
CA ASN A 289 -18.02 13.33 23.10
C ASN A 289 -18.80 14.31 22.18
N HIS A 290 -18.42 14.47 20.90
CA HIS A 290 -19.20 15.31 19.98
C HIS A 290 -20.37 14.54 19.39
N GLU A 291 -20.09 13.44 18.69
CA GLU A 291 -21.06 12.70 17.89
C GLU A 291 -21.89 13.58 16.92
N HIS A 292 -21.30 14.66 16.40
CA HIS A 292 -21.95 15.59 15.48
C HIS A 292 -20.97 16.23 14.48
N SER A 293 -21.54 16.81 13.43
CA SER A 293 -20.86 17.71 12.50
C SER A 293 -21.47 19.10 12.59
N THR A 294 -20.64 20.13 12.38
CA THR A 294 -21.07 21.53 12.38
C THR A 294 -20.53 22.23 11.15
N LEU A 295 -21.41 22.96 10.47
CA LEU A 295 -21.03 23.88 9.40
C LEU A 295 -20.88 25.29 9.98
N PHE A 296 -19.66 25.79 9.94
CA PHE A 296 -19.34 27.17 10.26
C PHE A 296 -19.29 28.02 8.99
N GLU A 297 -19.55 29.31 9.12
CA GLU A 297 -19.25 30.34 8.13
C GLU A 297 -18.23 31.30 8.74
N ALA A 298 -17.07 31.40 8.11
CA ALA A 298 -16.03 32.34 8.49
C ALA A 298 -16.35 33.72 7.92
N THR A 299 -16.26 34.73 8.77
CA THR A 299 -16.41 36.14 8.44
C THR A 299 -15.24 36.91 9.03
N ALA A 300 -15.07 38.17 8.64
CA ALA A 300 -14.07 39.04 9.27
C ALA A 300 -14.33 39.27 10.78
N GLN A 301 -15.56 39.00 11.25
CA GLN A 301 -15.99 39.17 12.63
C GLN A 301 -15.89 37.88 13.46
N GLY A 302 -15.55 36.74 12.85
CA GLY A 302 -15.46 35.45 13.54
C GLY A 302 -16.12 34.30 12.78
N LEU A 303 -16.25 33.16 13.47
CA LEU A 303 -16.93 31.97 12.97
C LEU A 303 -18.39 31.96 13.45
N ARG A 304 -19.32 31.88 12.51
CA ARG A 304 -20.76 31.74 12.79
C ARG A 304 -21.20 30.31 12.53
N GLU A 305 -21.81 29.67 13.50
CA GLU A 305 -22.49 28.39 13.29
C GLU A 305 -23.70 28.57 12.36
N ARG A 306 -23.78 27.76 11.31
CA ARG A 306 -24.92 27.72 10.38
C ARG A 306 -25.90 26.61 10.74
N TRP A 307 -25.37 25.44 11.06
CA TRP A 307 -26.13 24.31 11.57
C TRP A 307 -25.18 23.31 12.26
N THR A 308 -25.76 22.53 13.17
CA THR A 308 -25.16 21.33 13.76
C THR A 308 -26.09 20.14 13.53
N ALA A 309 -25.51 19.00 13.16
CA ALA A 309 -26.25 17.76 12.87
C ALA A 309 -25.60 16.56 13.54
N ARG A 310 -26.39 15.61 14.03
CA ARG A 310 -25.92 14.38 14.69
C ARG A 310 -25.11 13.42 13.78
N GLN A 311 -25.12 13.65 12.48
CA GLN A 311 -24.31 12.89 11.55
C GLN A 311 -22.86 13.32 11.67
N HIS A 312 -21.97 12.35 11.73
CA HIS A 312 -20.57 12.60 12.00
C HIS A 312 -19.72 11.49 11.39
N ALA A 313 -18.42 11.74 11.38
CA ALA A 313 -17.32 10.83 11.12
C ALA A 313 -16.30 10.96 12.26
N VAL A 314 -15.64 9.85 12.59
CA VAL A 314 -14.56 9.81 13.59
C VAL A 314 -13.23 10.22 12.98
N ALA A 315 -12.77 9.49 11.95
CA ALA A 315 -11.46 9.69 11.33
C ALA A 315 -11.53 10.12 9.85
N SER A 316 -12.67 9.91 9.18
CA SER A 316 -12.81 10.21 7.76
C SER A 316 -13.08 11.70 7.53
N SER A 317 -12.29 12.33 6.66
CA SER A 317 -12.46 13.74 6.34
C SER A 317 -13.69 13.96 5.43
N PRO A 318 -14.58 14.93 5.73
CA PRO A 318 -15.76 15.18 4.90
C PRO A 318 -15.40 15.61 3.47
N VAL A 319 -16.17 15.21 2.47
CA VAL A 319 -16.05 15.73 1.09
C VAL A 319 -17.28 16.58 0.77
N ILE A 320 -17.06 17.82 0.33
CA ILE A 320 -18.15 18.70 -0.13
C ILE A 320 -18.16 18.69 -1.65
N PHE A 321 -19.33 18.46 -2.24
CA PHE A 321 -19.52 18.59 -3.68
C PHE A 321 -20.91 19.17 -3.95
N ARG A 322 -20.94 20.35 -4.58
CA ARG A 322 -22.17 21.11 -4.86
C ARG A 322 -22.97 21.36 -3.57
N ASP A 323 -24.22 20.92 -3.51
CA ASP A 323 -25.16 21.05 -2.41
C ASP A 323 -25.05 19.92 -1.38
N ARG A 324 -23.99 19.09 -1.43
CA ARG A 324 -23.88 17.86 -0.65
C ARG A 324 -22.58 17.78 0.15
N ALA A 325 -22.66 17.12 1.30
CA ALA A 325 -21.50 16.70 2.09
C ALA A 325 -21.52 15.19 2.33
N PHE A 326 -20.38 14.53 2.16
CA PHE A 326 -20.21 13.10 2.37
C PHE A 326 -19.34 12.82 3.60
N LEU A 327 -19.79 11.91 4.46
CA LEU A 327 -19.15 11.52 5.72
C LEU A 327 -19.14 9.99 5.85
N ILE A 328 -18.13 9.41 6.51
CA ILE A 328 -18.06 7.96 6.73
C ILE A 328 -17.96 7.65 8.23
N GLN A 329 -18.96 6.92 8.74
CA GLN A 329 -19.04 6.44 10.11
C GLN A 329 -19.69 5.06 10.17
N ARG A 330 -19.03 4.07 9.58
CA ARG A 330 -19.58 2.78 9.11
C ARG A 330 -20.32 2.93 7.78
N PRO A 331 -21.62 3.26 7.67
CA PRO A 331 -22.15 3.65 6.37
C PRO A 331 -21.54 4.98 5.95
N ILE A 332 -21.44 5.16 4.64
CA ILE A 332 -21.31 6.51 4.09
C ILE A 332 -22.66 7.23 4.23
N GLN A 333 -22.61 8.52 4.51
CA GLN A 333 -23.74 9.39 4.72
C GLN A 333 -23.64 10.57 3.75
N CYS A 334 -24.77 10.97 3.17
CA CYS A 334 -24.91 12.18 2.38
C CYS A 334 -25.82 13.16 3.12
N LEU A 335 -25.30 14.34 3.39
CA LEU A 335 -26.04 15.45 3.97
C LEU A 335 -26.33 16.50 2.90
N ASP A 336 -27.49 17.14 3.01
CA ASP A 336 -27.74 18.42 2.37
C ASP A 336 -26.84 19.47 3.04
N LEU A 337 -25.95 20.10 2.27
CA LEU A 337 -24.95 21.02 2.80
C LEU A 337 -25.59 22.28 3.40
N ALA A 338 -26.72 22.73 2.87
CA ALA A 338 -27.35 23.96 3.32
C ALA A 338 -28.03 23.80 4.69
N THR A 339 -28.58 22.62 4.96
CA THR A 339 -29.43 22.36 6.13
C THR A 339 -28.86 21.36 7.13
N GLY A 340 -27.83 20.60 6.75
CA GLY A 340 -27.28 19.49 7.55
C GLY A 340 -28.18 18.26 7.60
N LYS A 341 -29.31 18.25 6.88
CA LYS A 341 -30.26 17.13 6.88
C LYS A 341 -29.66 15.93 6.16
N LEU A 342 -29.77 14.75 6.76
CA LEU A 342 -29.43 13.49 6.12
C LEU A 342 -30.34 13.26 4.90
N LYS A 343 -29.73 13.17 3.70
CA LYS A 343 -30.41 12.76 2.47
C LYS A 343 -30.49 11.24 2.39
N TRP A 344 -29.34 10.58 2.55
CA TRP A 344 -29.26 9.11 2.56
C TRP A 344 -28.03 8.60 3.30
N ARG A 345 -28.03 7.31 3.65
CA ARG A 345 -26.86 6.57 4.13
C ARG A 345 -26.90 5.13 3.64
N GLY A 346 -25.76 4.51 3.45
CA GLY A 346 -25.70 3.10 3.05
C GLY A 346 -24.30 2.50 3.02
N GLY A 347 -24.26 1.17 2.86
CA GLY A 347 -23.03 0.38 2.84
C GLY A 347 -22.34 0.23 4.21
N ASP A 348 -21.14 -0.35 4.18
CA ASP A 348 -20.23 -0.46 5.32
C ASP A 348 -18.81 -0.22 4.80
N PHE A 349 -18.25 0.90 5.25
CA PHE A 349 -16.97 1.47 4.87
C PHE A 349 -16.18 1.88 6.12
N THR A 350 -16.25 1.07 7.17
CA THR A 350 -15.45 1.24 8.40
C THR A 350 -13.99 1.55 8.06
N ASN A 351 -13.42 2.56 8.73
CA ASN A 351 -12.06 3.07 8.50
C ASN A 351 -11.79 3.38 7.03
N GLY A 352 -12.72 4.07 6.37
CA GLY A 352 -12.67 4.37 4.95
C GLY A 352 -12.50 5.85 4.62
N SER A 353 -12.27 6.09 3.34
CA SER A 353 -12.18 7.41 2.70
C SER A 353 -13.04 7.44 1.43
N CYS A 354 -13.27 8.63 0.91
CA CYS A 354 -13.93 8.79 -0.38
C CYS A 354 -13.36 9.96 -1.17
N LEU A 355 -13.60 9.95 -2.47
CA LEU A 355 -13.40 11.09 -3.36
C LEU A 355 -14.55 11.19 -4.37
N VAL A 356 -14.82 12.40 -4.85
CA VAL A 356 -15.79 12.67 -5.91
C VAL A 356 -15.08 12.88 -7.23
N THR A 357 -15.64 12.37 -8.32
CA THR A 357 -15.21 12.66 -9.70
C THR A 357 -16.16 13.69 -10.31
N ALA A 358 -15.71 14.94 -10.37
CA ALA A 358 -16.55 16.08 -10.73
C ALA A 358 -17.05 16.03 -12.18
N ALA A 359 -16.28 15.42 -13.09
CA ALA A 359 -16.63 15.32 -14.50
C ALA A 359 -17.89 14.50 -14.78
N ASP A 360 -18.16 13.45 -13.98
CA ASP A 360 -19.28 12.53 -14.19
C ASP A 360 -20.16 12.31 -12.94
N GLY A 361 -19.93 13.10 -11.88
CA GLY A 361 -20.75 13.13 -10.67
C GLY A 361 -20.80 11.78 -9.95
N LYS A 362 -19.67 11.06 -9.89
CA LYS A 362 -19.57 9.80 -9.13
C LYS A 362 -18.80 10.00 -7.84
N LEU A 363 -19.01 9.05 -6.93
CA LEU A 363 -18.38 9.02 -5.63
C LEU A 363 -17.68 7.66 -5.48
N ILE A 364 -16.36 7.68 -5.40
CA ILE A 364 -15.53 6.50 -5.16
C ILE A 364 -15.33 6.38 -3.65
N VAL A 365 -15.76 5.26 -3.08
CA VAL A 365 -15.65 4.99 -1.64
C VAL A 365 -14.75 3.78 -1.43
N PHE A 366 -13.74 3.94 -0.57
CA PHE A 366 -12.81 2.89 -0.19
C PHE A 366 -12.88 2.67 1.32
N GLY A 367 -13.28 1.48 1.74
CA GLY A 367 -13.48 1.15 3.15
C GLY A 367 -13.87 -0.31 3.36
N SER A 368 -13.65 -0.86 4.55
CA SER A 368 -13.95 -2.27 4.86
C SER A 368 -13.40 -3.28 3.84
N ARG A 369 -12.24 -3.00 3.25
CA ARG A 369 -11.56 -3.75 2.15
C ARG A 369 -12.29 -3.74 0.82
N LYS A 370 -13.17 -2.76 0.59
CA LYS A 370 -13.99 -2.66 -0.62
C LYS A 370 -13.73 -1.33 -1.32
N LEU A 371 -13.92 -1.35 -2.63
CA LEU A 371 -13.96 -0.17 -3.48
C LEU A 371 -15.32 -0.14 -4.16
N VAL A 372 -16.08 0.93 -3.95
CA VAL A 372 -17.46 1.05 -4.42
C VAL A 372 -17.63 2.36 -5.19
N LEU A 373 -18.30 2.29 -6.34
CA LEU A 373 -18.70 3.44 -7.12
C LEU A 373 -20.18 3.75 -6.86
N LEU A 374 -20.44 4.95 -6.32
CA LEU A 374 -21.77 5.45 -6.03
C LEU A 374 -22.13 6.64 -6.93
N ASP A 375 -23.42 6.96 -7.00
CA ASP A 375 -23.90 8.23 -7.56
C ASP A 375 -23.73 9.36 -6.53
N ALA A 376 -22.91 10.37 -6.85
CA ALA A 376 -22.73 11.51 -5.95
C ALA A 376 -23.94 12.47 -5.96
N LEU A 377 -24.79 12.38 -6.98
CA LEU A 377 -25.90 13.32 -7.21
C LEU A 377 -27.26 12.72 -6.88
N ALA A 378 -27.34 11.43 -6.56
CA ALA A 378 -28.59 10.78 -6.19
C ALA A 378 -29.12 11.26 -4.83
N ASP A 379 -30.45 11.31 -4.69
CA ASP A 379 -31.14 11.59 -3.43
C ASP A 379 -31.36 10.35 -2.56
N GLU A 380 -30.93 9.18 -3.05
CA GLU A 380 -30.89 7.91 -2.33
C GLU A 380 -29.55 7.21 -2.52
N TYR A 381 -29.27 6.20 -1.68
CA TYR A 381 -28.06 5.39 -1.83
C TYR A 381 -28.13 4.58 -3.13
N ARG A 382 -27.31 4.96 -4.13
CA ARG A 382 -27.27 4.30 -5.44
C ARG A 382 -25.86 3.82 -5.76
N GLU A 383 -25.69 2.50 -5.75
CA GLU A 383 -24.45 1.82 -6.11
C GLU A 383 -24.45 1.40 -7.59
N TYR A 384 -23.36 1.72 -8.29
CA TYR A 384 -23.14 1.33 -9.68
C TYR A 384 -22.23 0.11 -9.81
N ALA A 385 -21.17 0.04 -9.01
CA ALA A 385 -20.21 -1.05 -9.06
C ALA A 385 -19.50 -1.24 -7.72
N ARG A 386 -18.98 -2.45 -7.52
CA ARG A 386 -18.23 -2.84 -6.33
C ARG A 386 -17.10 -3.80 -6.68
N LEU A 387 -16.01 -3.66 -5.95
CA LEU A 387 -14.94 -4.62 -5.84
C LEU A 387 -14.67 -4.89 -4.36
N ASP A 388 -14.80 -6.15 -3.94
CA ASP A 388 -14.50 -6.58 -2.58
C ASP A 388 -13.05 -7.09 -2.47
N ARG A 389 -12.51 -7.11 -1.25
CA ARG A 389 -11.17 -7.62 -0.91
C ARG A 389 -10.05 -6.93 -1.72
N VAL A 390 -10.18 -5.62 -1.88
CA VAL A 390 -9.22 -4.74 -2.60
C VAL A 390 -7.85 -4.75 -1.94
N VAL A 391 -7.84 -4.80 -0.61
CA VAL A 391 -6.66 -4.87 0.26
C VAL A 391 -6.90 -5.90 1.37
N PRO A 392 -5.86 -6.53 1.93
CA PRO A 392 -6.01 -7.54 2.97
C PRO A 392 -6.43 -6.96 4.33
N SER A 393 -6.04 -5.71 4.63
CA SER A 393 -6.17 -5.08 5.94
C SER A 393 -6.97 -3.76 5.91
N THR A 394 -6.85 -2.94 6.95
CA THR A 394 -7.66 -1.75 7.20
C THR A 394 -7.41 -0.61 6.21
N CYS A 395 -8.48 -0.06 5.63
CA CYS A 395 -8.49 0.98 4.58
C CYS A 395 -8.27 2.43 5.06
N TYR A 396 -7.51 2.63 6.15
CA TYR A 396 -7.27 3.97 6.72
C TYR A 396 -6.64 4.98 5.72
N PRO A 397 -5.63 4.60 4.89
CA PRO A 397 -5.07 5.49 3.88
C PRO A 397 -6.11 5.95 2.85
N HIS A 398 -6.02 7.19 2.38
CA HIS A 398 -6.89 7.69 1.33
C HIS A 398 -6.57 7.07 -0.04
N VAL A 399 -7.60 6.93 -0.86
CA VAL A 399 -7.44 6.63 -2.29
C VAL A 399 -6.88 7.82 -3.06
N ALA A 400 -6.13 7.55 -4.13
CA ALA A 400 -5.66 8.54 -5.09
C ALA A 400 -6.12 8.17 -6.50
N LEU A 401 -6.58 9.17 -7.26
CA LEU A 401 -7.01 9.03 -8.65
C LEU A 401 -6.30 10.07 -9.51
N ALA A 402 -5.51 9.63 -10.47
CA ALA A 402 -4.90 10.47 -11.49
C ALA A 402 -4.58 9.64 -12.73
N ASP A 403 -4.65 10.23 -13.92
CA ASP A 403 -4.39 9.60 -15.21
C ASP A 403 -5.20 8.32 -15.44
N GLY A 404 -6.43 8.24 -14.91
CA GLY A 404 -7.24 7.03 -14.94
C GLY A 404 -6.65 5.85 -14.14
N LEU A 405 -5.70 6.13 -13.24
CA LEU A 405 -5.12 5.18 -12.29
C LEU A 405 -5.69 5.44 -10.89
N LEU A 406 -6.23 4.40 -10.29
CA LEU A 406 -6.80 4.44 -8.95
C LEU A 406 -5.94 3.61 -8.00
N ALA A 407 -5.27 4.27 -7.05
CA ALA A 407 -4.41 3.64 -6.06
C ALA A 407 -5.11 3.49 -4.71
N CYS A 408 -5.10 2.28 -4.18
CA CYS A 408 -5.63 1.91 -2.87
C CYS A 408 -4.50 1.34 -2.02
N LYS A 409 -4.36 1.77 -0.78
CA LYS A 409 -3.34 1.27 0.16
C LYS A 409 -4.00 0.95 1.50
N ASP A 410 -3.57 -0.13 2.16
CA ASP A 410 -3.91 -0.37 3.56
C ASP A 410 -2.78 0.01 4.52
N ARG A 411 -3.08 -0.01 5.82
CA ARG A 411 -2.12 0.33 6.88
C ARG A 411 -0.90 -0.60 6.92
N ASP A 412 -1.03 -1.86 6.49
CA ASP A 412 0.07 -2.84 6.54
C ASP A 412 1.02 -2.72 5.33
N GLY A 413 0.76 -1.74 4.46
CA GLY A 413 1.59 -1.36 3.35
C GLY A 413 1.19 -1.99 2.03
N ASP A 414 0.06 -2.71 1.96
CA ASP A 414 -0.40 -3.36 0.73
C ASP A 414 -1.02 -2.31 -0.20
N LEU A 415 -0.23 -1.86 -1.19
CA LEU A 415 -0.64 -0.93 -2.24
C LEU A 415 -1.14 -1.73 -3.45
N VAL A 416 -2.30 -1.37 -3.99
CA VAL A 416 -2.86 -1.93 -5.22
C VAL A 416 -3.29 -0.80 -6.13
N VAL A 417 -2.91 -0.88 -7.40
CA VAL A 417 -3.26 0.12 -8.42
C VAL A 417 -4.14 -0.52 -9.49
N TYR A 418 -5.23 0.18 -9.81
CA TYR A 418 -6.21 -0.22 -10.81
C TYR A 418 -6.25 0.80 -11.95
N SER A 419 -6.61 0.35 -13.14
CA SER A 419 -7.05 1.23 -14.22
C SER A 419 -8.56 1.37 -14.17
N VAL A 420 -9.03 2.61 -14.20
CA VAL A 420 -10.43 2.98 -14.44
C VAL A 420 -10.67 3.46 -15.87
N ALA A 421 -9.65 3.43 -16.74
CA ALA A 421 -9.80 3.83 -18.13
C ALA A 421 -10.71 2.83 -18.90
N PRO A 422 -11.47 3.30 -19.90
CA PRO A 422 -12.26 2.44 -20.78
C PRO A 422 -11.44 1.29 -21.39
N ARG A 423 -12.02 0.08 -21.44
CA ARG A 423 -11.40 -1.05 -22.13
C ARG A 423 -11.21 -0.71 -23.61
N GLY A 424 -9.97 -0.46 -24.03
CA GLY A 424 -9.60 -0.09 -25.40
C GLY A 424 -8.81 1.22 -25.52
N SER A 425 -8.80 2.05 -24.48
CA SER A 425 -7.94 3.23 -24.39
C SER A 425 -6.74 2.92 -23.48
N SER A 426 -5.78 2.17 -23.99
CA SER A 426 -4.42 2.27 -23.44
C SER A 426 -3.83 3.57 -24.01
N PRO A 427 -3.36 4.51 -23.18
CA PRO A 427 -2.46 5.52 -23.71
C PRO A 427 -1.19 4.76 -24.13
N GLU A 428 -0.96 4.68 -25.44
CA GLU A 428 0.40 4.44 -25.91
C GLU A 428 1.27 5.55 -25.31
N PRO A 429 2.41 5.21 -24.68
CA PRO A 429 3.30 6.23 -24.16
C PRO A 429 3.77 7.11 -25.33
N SER A 430 3.40 8.39 -25.30
CA SER A 430 3.92 9.39 -26.22
C SER A 430 5.44 9.45 -26.03
N GLN A 431 6.17 9.02 -27.05
CA GLN A 431 7.63 9.09 -27.04
C GLN A 431 8.09 10.55 -27.05
N PRO A 432 9.01 10.96 -26.17
CA PRO A 432 9.70 12.23 -26.34
C PRO A 432 10.52 12.17 -27.64
N ARG A 433 10.32 13.17 -28.50
CA ARG A 433 11.10 13.33 -29.73
C ARG A 433 12.56 13.59 -29.38
N GLY A 434 13.44 12.76 -29.95
CA GLY A 434 14.83 13.13 -30.24
C GLY A 434 15.84 12.85 -29.13
N VAL A 435 16.17 11.58 -28.89
CA VAL A 435 17.55 11.17 -28.60
C VAL A 435 17.83 9.87 -29.35
N GLU A 436 18.87 9.88 -30.14
CA GLU A 436 19.29 8.82 -31.07
C GLU A 436 19.44 7.47 -30.36
N ARG A 437 18.69 6.46 -30.81
CA ARG A 437 18.78 5.08 -30.33
C ARG A 437 19.96 4.37 -31.01
N VAL A 438 21.03 4.12 -30.27
CA VAL A 438 21.89 2.95 -30.54
C VAL A 438 21.15 1.72 -30.03
N ARG A 439 20.74 0.83 -30.94
CA ARG A 439 20.17 -0.49 -30.58
C ARG A 439 21.31 -1.46 -30.27
N PRO A 440 21.34 -2.14 -29.12
CA PRO A 440 21.94 -3.45 -29.04
C PRO A 440 20.93 -4.48 -29.58
N ALA A 441 21.39 -5.38 -30.43
CA ALA A 441 20.61 -6.49 -30.93
C ALA A 441 20.18 -7.42 -29.78
N LEU A 442 18.90 -7.79 -29.76
CA LEU A 442 18.39 -8.93 -28.98
C LEU A 442 18.73 -10.23 -29.71
N PRO A 443 19.22 -11.27 -29.04
CA PRO A 443 19.04 -12.63 -29.52
C PRO A 443 17.70 -13.18 -29.01
N ALA A 444 16.87 -13.64 -29.94
CA ALA A 444 15.84 -14.63 -29.64
C ALA A 444 16.54 -15.97 -29.40
N GLY A 445 16.34 -16.55 -28.22
CA GLY A 445 16.76 -17.90 -27.88
C GLY A 445 15.81 -18.49 -26.84
N PRO A 446 15.71 -19.83 -26.74
CA PRO A 446 14.82 -20.48 -25.78
C PRO A 446 15.19 -20.02 -24.36
N SER A 447 14.20 -19.75 -23.52
CA SER A 447 14.43 -19.32 -22.14
C SER A 447 15.16 -20.42 -21.38
N ALA A 448 16.49 -20.37 -21.36
CA ALA A 448 17.29 -21.27 -20.57
C ALA A 448 16.90 -21.05 -19.10
N ARG A 449 16.37 -22.09 -18.45
CA ARG A 449 16.31 -22.18 -16.99
C ARG A 449 17.70 -21.80 -16.44
N ALA A 450 17.80 -21.27 -15.23
CA ALA A 450 19.10 -21.17 -14.57
C ALA A 450 19.62 -22.60 -14.31
N THR A 451 20.26 -23.21 -15.32
CA THR A 451 20.55 -24.65 -15.40
C THR A 451 21.85 -25.03 -14.68
N GLY A 452 22.57 -24.07 -14.11
CA GLY A 452 23.74 -24.34 -13.28
C GLY A 452 23.38 -24.70 -11.83
N GLY A 453 23.42 -25.99 -11.50
CA GLY A 453 23.81 -26.46 -10.16
C GLY A 453 22.74 -26.69 -9.08
N PRO A 454 21.59 -27.34 -9.33
CA PRO A 454 20.88 -28.00 -8.23
C PRO A 454 21.74 -29.16 -7.71
N VAL A 455 21.85 -29.28 -6.39
CA VAL A 455 22.54 -30.40 -5.72
C VAL A 455 21.64 -31.64 -5.69
N ALA A 456 20.32 -31.44 -5.71
CA ALA A 456 19.33 -32.50 -5.91
C ALA A 456 18.16 -32.01 -6.75
N LEU A 457 17.67 -32.85 -7.67
CA LEU A 457 16.52 -32.57 -8.52
C LEU A 457 15.59 -33.77 -8.55
N TYR A 458 14.33 -33.55 -8.23
CA TYR A 458 13.25 -34.52 -8.29
C TYR A 458 12.20 -34.00 -9.26
N ALA A 459 12.06 -34.65 -10.41
CA ALA A 459 11.03 -34.39 -11.42
C ALA A 459 10.22 -35.67 -11.64
N PHE A 460 8.93 -35.50 -11.96
CA PHE A 460 7.99 -36.61 -12.11
C PHE A 460 7.45 -36.60 -13.54
N GLU A 461 7.60 -37.71 -14.26
CA GLU A 461 7.18 -37.83 -15.66
C GLU A 461 6.10 -38.90 -15.81
N GLU A 462 5.18 -38.67 -16.75
CA GLU A 462 4.11 -39.60 -17.08
C GLU A 462 4.69 -40.87 -17.72
N GLY A 463 4.28 -42.05 -17.24
CA GLY A 463 4.75 -43.35 -17.74
C GLY A 463 5.99 -43.92 -17.06
N LYS A 464 6.65 -43.19 -16.15
CA LYS A 464 7.73 -43.74 -15.29
C LYS A 464 7.14 -44.26 -13.98
N SER A 465 7.49 -45.49 -13.60
CA SER A 465 6.89 -46.20 -12.45
C SER A 465 7.45 -45.81 -11.08
N GLN A 466 8.52 -45.01 -11.02
CA GLN A 466 9.14 -44.58 -9.77
C GLN A 466 9.65 -43.14 -9.83
N ALA A 467 9.50 -42.42 -8.71
CA ALA A 467 10.24 -41.19 -8.46
C ALA A 467 11.71 -41.53 -8.21
N LEU A 468 12.62 -41.02 -9.03
CA LEU A 468 14.06 -41.27 -8.88
C LEU A 468 14.54 -40.91 -7.46
N GLY A 469 14.99 -41.91 -6.71
CA GLY A 469 15.57 -41.75 -5.38
C GLY A 469 14.58 -41.56 -4.22
N LEU A 470 13.26 -41.72 -4.44
CA LEU A 470 12.24 -41.62 -3.37
C LEU A 470 11.32 -42.86 -3.35
N SER A 471 11.11 -43.43 -2.16
CA SER A 471 10.09 -44.46 -1.91
C SER A 471 8.75 -43.80 -1.61
N VAL A 472 7.73 -44.08 -2.45
CA VAL A 472 6.39 -43.48 -2.35
C VAL A 472 5.42 -44.43 -1.63
N ARG A 473 4.69 -43.92 -0.64
CA ARG A 473 3.59 -44.63 0.05
C ARG A 473 2.37 -43.71 0.10
N GLY A 474 1.19 -44.19 -0.29
CA GLY A 474 -0.05 -43.38 -0.25
C GLY A 474 -0.08 -42.19 -1.25
N GLY A 475 0.81 -42.18 -2.25
CA GLY A 475 0.83 -41.21 -3.35
C GLY A 475 0.78 -41.92 -4.70
N LYS A 476 0.30 -41.23 -5.74
CA LYS A 476 0.16 -41.75 -7.11
C LYS A 476 0.89 -40.85 -8.09
N LEU A 477 1.65 -41.43 -9.02
CA LEU A 477 2.20 -40.70 -10.15
C LEU A 477 1.11 -40.56 -11.22
N ALA A 478 0.75 -39.32 -11.57
CA ALA A 478 -0.28 -39.02 -12.58
C ALA A 478 0.01 -37.69 -13.29
N ARG A 479 -0.26 -37.62 -14.61
CA ARG A 479 -0.18 -36.39 -15.43
C ARG A 479 1.17 -35.64 -15.40
N GLY A 480 2.27 -36.30 -15.01
CA GLY A 480 3.60 -35.66 -14.83
C GLY A 480 3.81 -35.02 -13.46
N GLY A 481 3.12 -35.50 -12.42
CA GLY A 481 3.27 -35.08 -11.03
C GLY A 481 3.07 -36.25 -10.05
N LEU A 482 3.54 -36.08 -8.82
CA LEU A 482 3.25 -36.96 -7.69
C LEU A 482 2.08 -36.39 -6.88
N VAL A 483 0.97 -37.12 -6.81
CA VAL A 483 -0.29 -36.68 -6.19
C VAL A 483 -0.53 -37.40 -4.87
N PHE A 484 -0.84 -36.63 -3.83
CA PHE A 484 -1.26 -37.11 -2.52
C PHE A 484 -2.73 -36.73 -2.25
N GLU A 485 -3.64 -37.69 -2.34
CA GLU A 485 -5.08 -37.49 -2.06
C GLU A 485 -5.41 -37.61 -0.56
N GLY A 486 -4.55 -38.30 0.19
CA GLY A 486 -4.64 -38.55 1.63
C GLY A 486 -3.29 -38.40 2.34
N ALA A 487 -3.08 -39.12 3.43
CA ALA A 487 -1.82 -39.09 4.18
C ALA A 487 -0.73 -39.95 3.52
N GLY A 488 -0.22 -39.49 2.38
CA GLY A 488 0.88 -40.13 1.65
C GLY A 488 2.21 -39.42 1.86
N ILE A 489 3.31 -40.13 1.60
CA ILE A 489 4.68 -39.64 1.77
C ILE A 489 5.60 -40.23 0.69
N ALA A 490 6.55 -39.43 0.21
CA ALA A 490 7.68 -39.91 -0.59
C ALA A 490 8.98 -39.60 0.14
N VAL A 491 9.81 -40.61 0.45
CA VAL A 491 10.99 -40.46 1.32
C VAL A 491 12.25 -40.95 0.64
N SER A 492 13.37 -40.24 0.83
CA SER A 492 14.68 -40.73 0.37
C SER A 492 15.09 -42.00 1.13
N ALA A 493 15.77 -42.92 0.45
CA ALA A 493 16.29 -44.13 1.10
C ALA A 493 17.28 -43.75 2.21
N GLU A 494 18.24 -42.91 1.86
CA GLU A 494 19.31 -42.42 2.73
C GLU A 494 19.25 -40.89 2.91
N PRO A 495 19.91 -40.35 3.95
CA PRO A 495 20.14 -38.91 4.08
C PRO A 495 20.88 -38.33 2.86
N PRO A 496 20.48 -37.17 2.33
CA PRO A 496 21.11 -36.57 1.15
C PRO A 496 22.45 -35.88 1.50
N ALA A 497 23.47 -36.67 1.86
CA ALA A 497 24.76 -36.18 2.36
C ALA A 497 25.40 -35.09 1.48
N LYS A 498 25.34 -35.23 0.14
CA LYS A 498 25.88 -34.23 -0.80
C LYS A 498 25.23 -32.85 -0.64
N LEU A 499 23.92 -32.81 -0.43
CA LEU A 499 23.18 -31.56 -0.20
C LEU A 499 23.56 -30.93 1.14
N ILE A 500 23.54 -31.75 2.20
CA ILE A 500 23.83 -31.29 3.56
C ILE A 500 25.23 -30.68 3.62
N GLU A 501 26.21 -31.38 3.07
CA GLU A 501 27.59 -30.93 3.00
C GLU A 501 27.78 -29.67 2.14
N ALA A 502 27.07 -29.57 1.01
CA ALA A 502 27.16 -28.39 0.16
C ALA A 502 26.52 -27.14 0.81
N CYS A 503 25.40 -27.29 1.51
CA CYS A 503 24.75 -26.20 2.26
C CYS A 503 25.56 -25.80 3.50
N ARG A 504 26.12 -26.76 4.26
CA ARG A 504 27.05 -26.48 5.38
C ARG A 504 28.25 -25.66 4.91
N ARG A 505 28.84 -26.00 3.76
CA ARG A 505 30.01 -25.28 3.19
C ARG A 505 29.69 -23.89 2.66
N SER A 506 28.57 -23.73 1.97
CA SER A 506 28.18 -22.44 1.36
C SER A 506 27.54 -21.49 2.37
N GLY A 507 26.88 -22.00 3.41
CA GLY A 507 25.97 -21.22 4.25
C GLY A 507 24.68 -20.83 3.51
N GLU A 508 24.43 -21.40 2.33
CA GLU A 508 23.33 -20.98 1.46
C GLU A 508 22.40 -22.14 1.12
N ILE A 509 21.13 -21.81 0.83
CA ILE A 509 20.17 -22.78 0.33
C ILE A 509 19.14 -22.13 -0.59
N THR A 510 18.71 -22.87 -1.61
CA THR A 510 17.41 -22.65 -2.27
C THR A 510 16.57 -23.92 -2.28
N ILE A 511 15.29 -23.80 -1.91
CA ILE A 511 14.26 -24.83 -2.04
C ILE A 511 13.28 -24.36 -3.11
N GLU A 512 13.30 -24.97 -4.30
CA GLU A 512 12.35 -24.68 -5.39
C GLU A 512 11.36 -25.83 -5.53
N ALA A 513 10.06 -25.51 -5.57
CA ALA A 513 9.00 -26.50 -5.75
C ALA A 513 7.93 -25.99 -6.73
N TRP A 514 7.46 -26.86 -7.61
CA TRP A 514 6.25 -26.65 -8.41
C TRP A 514 5.14 -27.52 -7.84
N ILE A 515 4.13 -26.90 -7.25
CA ILE A 515 3.11 -27.59 -6.46
C ILE A 515 1.71 -27.08 -6.74
N ALA A 516 0.71 -27.94 -6.60
CA ALA A 516 -0.69 -27.57 -6.56
C ALA A 516 -1.34 -28.15 -5.28
N PRO A 517 -1.48 -27.34 -4.22
CA PRO A 517 -2.26 -27.74 -3.05
C PRO A 517 -3.65 -28.27 -3.44
N ALA A 518 -4.14 -29.31 -2.76
CA ALA A 518 -5.51 -29.79 -2.99
C ALA A 518 -6.57 -28.77 -2.52
N ASN A 519 -6.24 -27.98 -1.49
CA ASN A 519 -7.04 -26.88 -0.96
C ASN A 519 -6.16 -25.91 -0.16
N THR A 520 -6.77 -24.83 0.33
CA THR A 520 -6.11 -23.75 1.08
C THR A 520 -6.35 -23.81 2.59
N THR A 521 -6.84 -24.93 3.12
CA THR A 521 -7.20 -25.07 4.55
C THR A 521 -6.31 -26.06 5.30
N GLN A 522 -5.19 -26.50 4.71
CA GLN A 522 -4.28 -27.49 5.30
C GLN A 522 -3.42 -26.84 6.39
N GLY A 523 -3.30 -27.44 7.58
CA GLY A 523 -2.55 -26.87 8.72
C GLY A 523 -1.48 -27.82 9.27
N GLY A 524 -0.53 -27.29 10.05
CA GLY A 524 0.47 -28.09 10.76
C GLY A 524 1.94 -27.59 10.76
N PRO A 525 2.34 -26.53 10.05
CA PRO A 525 2.14 -26.50 8.61
C PRO A 525 2.26 -27.91 8.00
N ALA A 526 1.35 -28.29 7.10
CA ALA A 526 1.41 -29.53 6.33
C ALA A 526 2.70 -29.59 5.50
N ARG A 527 3.39 -30.74 5.45
CA ARG A 527 4.75 -30.86 4.88
C ARG A 527 4.73 -31.00 3.35
N ILE A 528 5.24 -30.00 2.65
CA ILE A 528 5.42 -30.06 1.19
C ILE A 528 6.77 -30.70 0.87
N VAL A 529 7.86 -30.12 1.38
CA VAL A 529 9.25 -30.60 1.25
C VAL A 529 9.92 -30.48 2.62
N SER A 530 10.43 -31.57 3.17
CA SER A 530 11.07 -31.56 4.50
C SER A 530 12.36 -32.37 4.50
N LEU A 531 13.40 -31.85 5.16
CA LEU A 531 14.60 -32.59 5.54
C LEU A 531 14.64 -32.63 7.06
N SER A 532 14.08 -33.68 7.64
CA SER A 532 13.75 -33.75 9.06
C SER A 532 13.88 -35.16 9.64
N ALA A 533 13.86 -35.24 10.96
CA ALA A 533 13.57 -36.49 11.67
C ALA A 533 12.08 -36.58 12.06
N ASP A 534 11.50 -35.46 12.50
CA ASP A 534 10.17 -35.41 13.12
C ASP A 534 9.58 -33.97 13.14
N PRO A 535 8.35 -33.74 13.66
CA PRO A 535 7.72 -32.43 13.72
C PRO A 535 8.45 -31.39 14.59
N TYR A 536 9.49 -31.77 15.33
CA TYR A 536 10.27 -30.91 16.23
C TYR A 536 11.74 -30.74 15.84
N ARG A 537 12.34 -31.67 15.07
CA ARG A 537 13.74 -31.60 14.61
C ARG A 537 13.88 -31.66 13.08
N ARG A 538 14.59 -30.68 12.50
CA ARG A 538 14.81 -30.57 11.05
C ARG A 538 16.07 -29.82 10.67
N ASN A 539 16.50 -29.97 9.41
CA ASN A 539 17.36 -29.01 8.75
C ASN A 539 16.51 -27.94 8.07
N PHE A 540 15.49 -28.35 7.31
CA PHE A 540 14.49 -27.42 6.79
C PHE A 540 13.12 -28.08 6.58
N THR A 541 12.08 -27.26 6.51
CA THR A 541 10.76 -27.64 6.01
C THR A 541 10.19 -26.47 5.22
N LEU A 542 9.73 -26.72 3.99
CA LEU A 542 8.72 -25.91 3.29
C LEU A 542 7.35 -26.56 3.53
N GLY A 543 6.43 -25.84 4.14
CA GLY A 543 5.09 -26.32 4.46
C GLY A 543 3.98 -25.32 4.18
N GLN A 544 2.74 -25.77 4.28
CA GLN A 544 1.52 -24.96 4.12
C GLN A 544 0.76 -24.86 5.44
N GLU A 545 0.36 -23.66 5.83
CA GLU A 545 -0.55 -23.43 6.96
C GLU A 545 -1.70 -22.54 6.48
N GLY A 546 -2.89 -23.10 6.31
CA GLY A 546 -3.99 -22.42 5.62
C GLY A 546 -3.55 -21.91 4.24
N GLU A 547 -3.67 -20.60 4.05
CA GLU A 547 -3.34 -19.93 2.79
C GLU A 547 -1.87 -19.51 2.67
N ARG A 548 -1.04 -19.72 3.71
CA ARG A 548 0.37 -19.31 3.71
C ARG A 548 1.32 -20.47 3.49
N TYR A 549 2.48 -20.16 2.90
CA TYR A 549 3.65 -21.02 2.90
C TYR A 549 4.57 -20.61 4.06
N GLU A 550 5.06 -21.58 4.81
CA GLU A 550 5.99 -21.37 5.93
C GLU A 550 7.24 -22.20 5.70
N VAL A 551 8.40 -21.56 5.85
CA VAL A 551 9.71 -22.19 5.81
C VAL A 551 10.36 -22.10 7.17
N ARG A 552 10.68 -23.26 7.72
CA ARG A 552 11.51 -23.41 8.92
C ARG A 552 12.88 -23.85 8.48
N LEU A 553 13.91 -23.12 8.90
CA LEU A 553 15.30 -23.41 8.56
C LEU A 553 16.11 -23.46 9.85
N ARG A 554 16.69 -24.62 10.15
CA ARG A 554 17.62 -24.79 11.27
C ARG A 554 18.93 -24.11 10.93
N THR A 555 19.40 -23.32 11.88
CA THR A 555 20.70 -22.66 11.90
C THR A 555 21.23 -22.74 13.33
N THR A 556 22.47 -22.29 13.55
CA THR A 556 23.02 -22.13 14.91
C THR A 556 22.24 -21.15 15.79
N ARG A 557 21.27 -20.40 15.24
CA ARG A 557 20.48 -19.39 15.97
C ARG A 557 18.96 -19.58 15.96
N THR A 558 18.43 -20.51 15.16
CA THR A 558 16.97 -20.70 15.02
C THR A 558 16.39 -21.89 15.80
N GLY A 559 17.25 -22.62 16.50
CA GLY A 559 16.92 -23.84 17.25
C GLY A 559 16.72 -25.06 16.36
N GLU A 560 16.58 -26.23 16.99
CA GLU A 560 16.46 -27.55 16.34
C GLU A 560 15.28 -27.68 15.37
N ASN A 561 14.24 -26.86 15.60
CA ASN A 561 13.01 -26.83 14.80
C ASN A 561 13.06 -25.74 13.70
N GLY A 562 14.06 -24.85 13.71
CA GLY A 562 14.14 -23.73 12.76
C GLY A 562 13.01 -22.70 12.89
N LEU A 563 12.54 -22.45 14.12
CA LEU A 563 11.37 -21.60 14.41
C LEU A 563 11.71 -20.16 14.78
N ASN A 564 12.96 -19.87 15.16
CA ASN A 564 13.33 -18.61 15.81
C ASN A 564 14.38 -17.80 15.01
N PRO A 565 14.01 -17.11 13.92
CA PRO A 565 12.68 -17.05 13.31
C PRO A 565 12.48 -18.10 12.20
N ALA A 566 11.22 -18.43 11.92
CA ALA A 566 10.78 -19.01 10.65
C ALA A 566 10.37 -17.89 9.68
N LEU A 567 10.38 -18.15 8.38
CA LEU A 567 9.86 -17.21 7.37
C LEU A 567 8.52 -17.73 6.85
N ALA A 568 7.49 -16.90 6.84
CA ALA A 568 6.19 -17.27 6.31
C ALA A 568 5.63 -16.18 5.39
N THR A 569 4.90 -16.58 4.36
CA THR A 569 4.10 -15.67 3.56
C THR A 569 2.86 -15.24 4.32
N ARG A 570 2.26 -14.10 3.93
CA ARG A 570 0.94 -13.68 4.44
C ARG A 570 -0.20 -14.47 3.81
N GLY A 571 0.03 -15.08 2.65
CA GLY A 571 -0.89 -15.88 1.84
C GLY A 571 -0.18 -16.47 0.61
N GLY A 572 -0.92 -16.87 -0.42
CA GLY A 572 -0.36 -17.29 -1.71
C GLY A 572 -0.44 -18.79 -2.01
N ALA A 573 -0.79 -19.63 -1.04
CA ALA A 573 -1.22 -20.99 -1.33
C ALA A 573 -2.59 -20.96 -2.03
N ALA A 574 -2.66 -21.57 -3.20
CA ALA A 574 -3.88 -21.65 -4.00
C ALA A 574 -4.05 -23.08 -4.53
N ALA A 575 -5.29 -23.53 -4.73
CA ALA A 575 -5.60 -24.85 -5.27
C ALA A 575 -5.34 -24.95 -6.78
N ARG A 576 -4.15 -24.54 -7.21
CA ARG A 576 -3.66 -24.52 -8.59
C ARG A 576 -2.14 -24.60 -8.60
N LEU A 577 -1.59 -25.02 -9.73
CA LEU A 577 -0.15 -25.11 -9.91
C LEU A 577 0.53 -23.75 -9.66
N SER A 578 1.52 -23.75 -8.78
CA SER A 578 2.29 -22.59 -8.34
C SER A 578 3.77 -22.94 -8.24
N HIS A 579 4.63 -21.99 -8.55
CA HIS A 579 6.07 -22.08 -8.37
C HIS A 579 6.46 -21.43 -7.04
N VAL A 580 6.86 -22.22 -6.05
CA VAL A 580 7.22 -21.73 -4.73
C VAL A 580 8.72 -21.91 -4.54
N VAL A 581 9.45 -20.84 -4.25
CA VAL A 581 10.90 -20.88 -4.05
C VAL A 581 11.25 -20.23 -2.73
N TYR A 582 12.07 -20.87 -1.92
CA TYR A 582 12.70 -20.24 -0.77
C TYR A 582 14.20 -20.12 -1.01
N THR A 583 14.78 -18.94 -0.79
CA THR A 583 16.22 -18.71 -0.87
C THR A 583 16.73 -18.21 0.47
N ARG A 584 17.95 -18.58 0.87
CA ARG A 584 18.69 -17.98 1.99
C ARG A 584 20.17 -17.86 1.63
N SER A 585 20.71 -16.65 1.63
CA SER A 585 22.13 -16.34 1.38
C SER A 585 22.97 -16.50 2.65
N ALA A 586 24.30 -16.56 2.51
CA ALA A 586 25.24 -16.81 3.60
C ALA A 586 25.11 -15.78 4.74
N ASP A 587 24.84 -14.52 4.39
CA ASP A 587 24.61 -13.40 5.32
C ASP A 587 23.23 -13.44 6.03
N GLY A 588 22.41 -14.46 5.75
CA GLY A 588 21.12 -14.66 6.40
C GLY A 588 19.92 -14.02 5.73
N LYS A 589 20.09 -13.27 4.64
CA LYS A 589 18.92 -12.77 3.89
C LYS A 589 18.16 -13.92 3.29
N ALA A 590 16.86 -13.97 3.56
CA ALA A 590 15.98 -15.01 3.07
C ALA A 590 14.74 -14.43 2.40
N ALA A 591 14.20 -15.17 1.44
CA ALA A 591 12.97 -14.82 0.76
C ALA A 591 12.19 -16.07 0.37
N ILE A 592 10.85 -16.00 0.44
CA ILE A 592 9.94 -16.93 -0.23
C ILE A 592 9.40 -16.19 -1.46
N TYR A 593 9.44 -16.85 -2.60
CA TYR A 593 8.86 -16.41 -3.86
C TYR A 593 7.66 -17.31 -4.21
N VAL A 594 6.62 -16.71 -4.77
CA VAL A 594 5.49 -17.43 -5.37
C VAL A 594 5.33 -16.92 -6.80
N ASN A 595 5.40 -17.82 -7.77
CA ASN A 595 5.33 -17.53 -9.21
C ASN A 595 6.36 -16.50 -9.68
N GLY A 596 7.61 -16.63 -9.21
CA GLY A 596 8.71 -15.73 -9.59
C GLY A 596 8.76 -14.40 -8.84
N GLU A 597 7.77 -14.11 -7.98
CA GLU A 597 7.66 -12.85 -7.23
C GLU A 597 7.92 -13.07 -5.74
N VAL A 598 8.59 -12.13 -5.06
CA VAL A 598 8.83 -12.20 -3.61
C VAL A 598 7.50 -12.11 -2.86
N ALA A 599 7.15 -13.16 -2.12
CA ALA A 599 5.94 -13.26 -1.29
C ALA A 599 6.22 -13.09 0.22
N ALA A 600 7.46 -13.31 0.65
CA ALA A 600 7.96 -12.97 1.98
C ALA A 600 9.46 -12.73 1.92
N SER A 601 9.99 -11.86 2.77
CA SER A 601 11.43 -11.70 2.95
C SER A 601 11.76 -11.38 4.40
N GLY A 602 12.97 -11.72 4.82
CA GLY A 602 13.45 -11.42 6.16
C GLY A 602 14.87 -11.91 6.35
N THR A 603 15.31 -11.95 7.59
CA THR A 603 16.64 -12.45 7.94
C THR A 603 16.50 -13.73 8.78
N ILE A 604 17.13 -14.81 8.33
CA ILE A 604 17.32 -16.04 9.09
C ILE A 604 18.79 -16.10 9.55
N PRO A 605 19.07 -15.66 10.80
CA PRO A 605 20.42 -15.53 11.30
C PRO A 605 21.04 -16.89 11.63
N GLY A 606 22.37 -16.91 11.78
CA GLY A 606 23.12 -18.10 12.17
C GLY A 606 23.67 -18.89 10.98
N GLU A 607 24.51 -19.87 11.28
CA GLU A 607 25.21 -20.69 10.29
C GLU A 607 24.47 -22.01 10.07
N LEU A 608 24.66 -22.64 8.90
CA LEU A 608 24.12 -23.98 8.60
C LEU A 608 25.03 -25.12 9.11
N SER A 609 26.13 -24.79 9.80
CA SER A 609 27.12 -25.76 10.29
C SER A 609 26.55 -26.78 11.27
N ASN A 610 25.43 -26.48 11.93
CA ASN A 610 24.74 -27.38 12.86
C ASN A 610 23.64 -28.25 12.22
N TRP A 611 23.54 -28.31 10.89
CA TRP A 611 22.64 -29.26 10.24
C TRP A 611 22.97 -30.69 10.67
N ASP A 612 21.97 -31.56 10.72
CA ASP A 612 22.11 -32.98 11.04
C ASP A 612 22.27 -33.78 9.74
N ASP A 613 23.23 -34.69 9.67
CA ASP A 613 23.48 -35.52 8.48
C ASP A 613 22.69 -36.84 8.46
N GLY A 614 21.95 -37.15 9.52
CA GLY A 614 21.04 -38.30 9.60
C GLY A 614 19.61 -38.03 9.14
N PHE A 615 19.23 -36.78 8.88
CA PHE A 615 17.87 -36.44 8.44
C PHE A 615 17.61 -36.82 6.99
N ARG A 616 16.42 -37.37 6.71
CA ARG A 616 16.02 -37.81 5.37
C ARG A 616 15.06 -36.83 4.71
N LEU A 617 15.11 -36.78 3.39
CA LEU A 617 14.23 -35.93 2.61
C LEU A 617 12.87 -36.61 2.47
N ALA A 618 11.80 -35.86 2.71
CA ALA A 618 10.42 -36.30 2.55
C ALA A 618 9.58 -35.27 1.79
N LEU A 619 8.65 -35.75 0.96
CA LEU A 619 7.62 -34.98 0.29
C LEU A 619 6.23 -35.45 0.74
N GLY A 620 5.29 -34.52 0.88
CA GLY A 620 3.87 -34.82 1.13
C GLY A 620 3.51 -35.17 2.58
N ASN A 621 4.47 -35.45 3.46
CA ASN A 621 4.23 -35.65 4.90
C ASN A 621 5.53 -35.51 5.71
N GLU A 622 5.41 -35.52 7.03
CA GLU A 622 6.52 -35.75 7.96
C GLU A 622 6.82 -37.26 8.07
N LEU A 623 8.04 -37.64 8.45
CA LEU A 623 8.41 -39.06 8.61
C LEU A 623 7.54 -39.82 9.63
N THR A 624 6.97 -39.10 10.60
CA THR A 624 6.01 -39.58 11.60
C THR A 624 4.58 -39.76 11.05
N ASN A 625 4.32 -39.34 9.81
CA ASN A 625 3.04 -39.38 9.10
C ASN A 625 1.88 -38.53 9.68
N ASP A 626 2.15 -37.64 10.64
CA ASP A 626 1.16 -36.83 11.35
C ASP A 626 1.00 -35.39 10.82
N ARG A 627 1.73 -35.01 9.76
CA ARG A 627 1.65 -33.67 9.11
C ARG A 627 1.39 -33.77 7.60
N PRO A 628 0.35 -34.49 7.17
CA PRO A 628 0.12 -34.77 5.76
C PRO A 628 -0.21 -33.50 4.97
N TRP A 629 0.41 -33.36 3.81
CA TRP A 629 0.05 -32.39 2.78
C TRP A 629 -0.59 -33.12 1.60
N ARG A 630 -1.74 -32.60 1.17
CA ARG A 630 -2.51 -33.07 0.03
C ARG A 630 -2.32 -32.13 -1.15
N GLY A 631 -2.10 -32.70 -2.31
CA GLY A 631 -1.87 -31.94 -3.53
C GLY A 631 -0.93 -32.65 -4.49
N GLU A 632 -0.55 -31.94 -5.53
CA GLU A 632 0.35 -32.43 -6.57
C GLU A 632 1.72 -31.76 -6.46
N VAL A 633 2.79 -32.54 -6.53
CA VAL A 633 4.17 -32.05 -6.69
C VAL A 633 4.64 -32.38 -8.10
N ARG A 634 4.97 -31.35 -8.90
CA ARG A 634 5.51 -31.49 -10.26
C ARG A 634 7.03 -31.55 -10.30
N ARG A 635 7.68 -30.82 -9.39
CA ARG A 635 9.13 -30.66 -9.36
C ARG A 635 9.59 -30.19 -7.99
N VAL A 636 10.71 -30.69 -7.51
CA VAL A 636 11.48 -30.14 -6.39
C VAL A 636 12.96 -30.06 -6.81
N ALA A 637 13.57 -28.88 -6.66
CA ALA A 637 14.98 -28.66 -6.89
C ALA A 637 15.61 -27.99 -5.66
N LEU A 638 16.74 -28.54 -5.21
CA LEU A 638 17.47 -28.07 -4.03
C LEU A 638 18.85 -27.61 -4.45
N TYR A 639 19.23 -26.41 -4.04
CA TYR A 639 20.51 -25.77 -4.39
C TYR A 639 21.26 -25.42 -3.11
N SER A 640 22.59 -25.49 -3.14
CA SER A 640 23.47 -25.01 -2.06
C SER A 640 23.95 -23.57 -2.33
N ARG A 641 23.06 -22.75 -2.88
CA ARG A 641 23.25 -21.33 -3.15
C ARG A 641 21.90 -20.64 -3.11
N ALA A 642 21.88 -19.36 -2.78
CA ALA A 642 20.70 -18.52 -2.93
C ALA A 642 20.57 -18.14 -4.41
N LEU A 643 19.48 -18.58 -5.05
CA LEU A 643 19.17 -18.11 -6.41
C LEU A 643 18.90 -16.60 -6.37
N ALA A 644 19.48 -15.86 -7.32
CA ALA A 644 19.13 -14.46 -7.50
C ALA A 644 17.67 -14.32 -7.95
N PRO A 645 16.99 -13.20 -7.66
CA PRO A 645 15.60 -12.97 -8.10
C PRO A 645 15.39 -13.18 -9.61
N THR A 646 16.37 -12.81 -10.44
CA THR A 646 16.34 -13.01 -11.89
C THR A 646 16.38 -14.48 -12.29
N GLU A 647 17.14 -15.31 -11.55
CA GLU A 647 17.18 -16.76 -11.76
C GLU A 647 15.88 -17.43 -11.32
N VAL A 648 15.29 -16.98 -10.21
CA VAL A 648 13.97 -17.46 -9.77
C VAL A 648 12.90 -17.14 -10.81
N GLN A 649 12.91 -15.93 -11.38
CA GLN A 649 12.00 -15.55 -12.46
C GLN A 649 12.25 -16.33 -13.76
N ALA A 650 13.51 -16.55 -14.14
CA ALA A 650 13.85 -17.38 -15.30
C ALA A 650 13.32 -18.82 -15.12
N ASN A 651 13.49 -19.39 -13.93
CA ASN A 651 12.98 -20.72 -13.58
C ASN A 651 11.45 -20.77 -13.56
N HIS A 652 10.78 -19.68 -13.15
CA HIS A 652 9.32 -19.56 -13.24
C HIS A 652 8.85 -19.60 -14.70
N ARG A 653 9.45 -18.78 -15.56
CA ARG A 653 9.13 -18.69 -17.01
C ARG A 653 9.37 -20.00 -17.74
N ALA A 654 10.41 -20.74 -17.35
CA ALA A 654 10.72 -22.05 -17.94
C ALA A 654 9.66 -23.12 -17.62
N GLY A 655 8.81 -22.92 -16.61
CA GLY A 655 7.80 -23.89 -16.20
C GLY A 655 8.39 -25.18 -15.61
N PRO A 656 7.57 -26.11 -15.10
CA PRO A 656 8.07 -27.33 -14.47
C PRO A 656 8.76 -28.31 -15.44
N GLY A 657 8.47 -28.23 -16.75
CA GLY A 657 8.76 -29.25 -17.77
C GLY A 657 10.05 -29.10 -18.60
N GLY A 658 11.05 -28.33 -18.16
CA GLY A 658 12.30 -28.21 -18.92
C GLY A 658 13.18 -29.46 -18.85
N GLU A 659 13.55 -30.01 -20.02
CA GLU A 659 14.52 -31.10 -20.17
C GLU A 659 15.86 -30.74 -19.49
N ALA A 660 16.45 -31.70 -18.78
CA ALA A 660 17.88 -31.63 -18.45
C ALA A 660 18.66 -31.75 -19.77
N PRO A 661 19.75 -30.97 -19.97
CA PRO A 661 20.64 -31.23 -21.10
C PRO A 661 21.11 -32.68 -20.99
N ARG A 662 20.99 -33.45 -22.08
CA ARG A 662 21.66 -34.75 -22.19
C ARG A 662 23.15 -34.51 -21.93
N GLN A 663 23.71 -35.25 -20.99
CA GLN A 663 25.16 -35.25 -20.73
C GLN A 663 25.93 -35.65 -21.98
#